data_AF-A0A150ANQ0-F1
#
_entry.id   AF-A0A150ANQ0-F1
#
_cell.length_a   1.000
_cell.length_b   1.000
_cell.length_c   1.000
_cell.angle_alpha   90.00
_cell.angle_beta   90.00
_cell.angle_gamma   90.00
#
_symmetry.space_group_name_H-M   'P 1'
#
loop_
_entity.id
_entity.type
_entity.pdbx_description
1 polymer ?
#
loop_
_entity_poly.entity_id
_entity_poly.type
_entity_poly.pdbx_seq_one_letter_code
_entity_poly.pdbx_strand_id
1 'polypeptide(L)'
;MKKYFLSLFLLTVLSTGYSQDKKNVLFIAIDDLKPTIGAFGDDYAKTPNMDRLADKGTVFLNNHCQQAVCGPSRASLMTGLRPDIVKVWDLKTKIRKQRPNVVTLPQYFKNNGYLTYGVGKIYDPRSVDKQQDQQSWTEYTLPNQLRYPEGKQAPALSYYQNPENVKRVRELRKEAEAKGIEKKKINKWVQERFKPAFEKADVSDDAYIDGAITKQGEAYIKALAKQDQPFFLAVGYKRPHLPFAAPTKYWDLYNENEVPLAKFQQKVEGGYEKAYHNSSELQGYKTEGLDISEVDGVVKISEKGQRQLIHGYYAATSYVDALVGRLITQLEENKLDKNTIIILWGDHGWHLGDHLLWNKHSNFEQATRSPMIIVDPSQKTVKQVSSVTEFVDIYPTLADMAGLPVPTEGLSGKSLKPLLDGSKKTIKKYAMTQIARGKINGYSLKSGNIRYTAWYDGNPRLKKTLEGCTLKAEELYDYKADPLETRNLAKDKAYKQKLDEMRDLFMEFFKNDRAYHSHSFGAVNGKKADWRIEAEARIEEHRKGDVKLTVLDKKGKPFNGKVKIEQVRHQFRFGGVINTQLFTSEKKEKYQEAFLSLFENAGYENAFKIKHKRLYDKRHQEIAPFLKENNIPLRGHALVWEKTKNMPKNIQQYVNETDTATLIQQLENYVKYGLTEYDVMEWDVLNEPRECHVVQDLTKQNTWAYWFEYADKVRKNKQVKFYLNENKVISAPYKVADKNIQFHYKVIEDILAVNAPLEALGFQSRMKQHIKPEDLYARLEKFASFGLPMLGTEFEIVDSPYQKFTEADRAQITEEAMTVYFSHPQVEGFYVWTPFGEDRKAFFDLDANPRAEAKVWAKKLNEWSTSLEANADKKGKVTFRGFKGTYKVTITQNGKTFSKLFEAEDSQNDIKVKLKDLTN
;
A
#
# COMPACT_ATOMS: atom_id res chain seq x y z
N MET A 1 48.02 43.05 -41.30
CA MET A 1 48.12 41.60 -41.00
C MET A 1 48.02 41.38 -39.50
N LYS A 2 46.95 40.73 -39.02
CA LYS A 2 46.92 39.96 -37.76
C LYS A 2 45.58 39.20 -37.74
N LYS A 3 45.66 37.89 -37.96
CA LYS A 3 44.55 36.93 -37.90
C LYS A 3 44.28 36.60 -36.44
N TYR A 4 43.03 36.69 -36.00
CA TYR A 4 42.59 36.20 -34.70
C TYR A 4 42.29 34.70 -34.79
N PHE A 5 43.00 33.90 -33.98
CA PHE A 5 42.74 32.48 -33.79
C PHE A 5 41.55 32.29 -32.86
N LEU A 6 40.48 31.67 -33.37
CA LEU A 6 39.33 31.23 -32.59
C LEU A 6 39.69 29.90 -31.92
N SER A 7 39.83 29.90 -30.59
CA SER A 7 40.05 28.68 -29.80
C SER A 7 38.71 28.02 -29.51
N LEU A 8 38.49 26.83 -30.08
CA LEU A 8 37.34 25.97 -29.81
C LEU A 8 37.55 25.30 -28.44
N PHE A 9 36.76 25.67 -27.44
CA PHE A 9 36.70 24.94 -26.17
C PHE A 9 35.87 23.67 -26.38
N LEU A 10 36.53 22.52 -26.50
CA LEU A 10 35.88 21.21 -26.44
C LEU A 10 35.40 21.01 -25.00
N LEU A 11 34.10 21.19 -24.74
CA LEU A 11 33.47 20.68 -23.52
C LEU A 11 33.43 19.15 -23.64
N THR A 12 34.39 18.47 -23.04
CA THR A 12 34.23 17.07 -22.63
C THR A 12 33.10 17.02 -21.60
N VAL A 13 31.91 16.62 -22.03
CA VAL A 13 30.84 16.19 -21.15
C VAL A 13 31.32 14.92 -20.45
N LEU A 14 31.96 15.09 -19.29
CA LEU A 14 32.13 14.01 -18.33
C LEU A 14 30.72 13.60 -17.91
N SER A 15 30.27 12.45 -18.42
CA SER A 15 29.08 11.76 -17.94
C SER A 15 29.38 11.36 -16.49
N THR A 16 29.04 12.23 -15.54
CA THR A 16 28.89 11.82 -14.14
C THR A 16 27.74 10.84 -14.13
N GLY A 17 28.05 9.54 -14.14
CA GLY A 17 27.06 8.51 -13.91
C GLY A 17 26.34 8.85 -12.62
N TYR A 18 25.03 9.06 -12.70
CA TYR A 18 24.18 9.03 -11.51
C TYR A 18 24.42 7.67 -10.86
N SER A 19 25.16 7.67 -9.76
CA SER A 19 25.20 6.52 -8.86
C SER A 19 23.75 6.26 -8.45
N GLN A 20 23.24 5.06 -8.71
CA GLN A 20 21.95 4.63 -8.20
C GLN A 20 22.08 4.54 -6.66
N ASP A 21 21.77 5.60 -5.94
CA ASP A 21 21.96 5.70 -4.48
C ASP A 21 21.20 4.61 -3.68
N LYS A 22 20.22 3.95 -4.31
CA LYS A 22 19.43 2.86 -3.73
C LYS A 22 19.90 1.50 -4.25
N LYS A 23 20.15 0.57 -3.33
CA LYS A 23 20.58 -0.80 -3.63
C LYS A 23 19.43 -1.65 -4.17
N ASN A 24 19.73 -2.53 -5.11
CA ASN A 24 18.81 -3.56 -5.57
C ASN A 24 18.70 -4.71 -4.55
N VAL A 25 17.68 -5.56 -4.70
CA VAL A 25 17.51 -6.78 -3.89
C VAL A 25 17.27 -7.99 -4.80
N LEU A 26 18.08 -9.03 -4.63
CA LEU A 26 17.81 -10.38 -5.12
C LEU A 26 17.37 -11.25 -3.94
N PHE A 27 16.11 -11.64 -3.95
CA PHE A 27 15.45 -12.40 -2.91
C PHE A 27 15.23 -13.86 -3.36
N ILE A 28 16.07 -14.78 -2.89
CA ILE A 28 16.07 -16.19 -3.28
C ILE A 28 15.37 -17.01 -2.19
N ALA A 29 14.21 -17.59 -2.52
CA ALA A 29 13.45 -18.45 -1.63
C ALA A 29 13.54 -19.91 -2.07
N ILE A 30 13.81 -20.83 -1.14
CA ILE A 30 13.92 -22.27 -1.44
C ILE A 30 12.93 -23.06 -0.57
N ASP A 31 12.02 -23.79 -1.21
CA ASP A 31 10.95 -24.53 -0.53
C ASP A 31 11.47 -25.81 0.15
N ASP A 32 11.16 -25.99 1.43
CA ASP A 32 11.53 -27.15 2.25
C ASP A 32 13.05 -27.37 2.45
N LEU A 33 13.87 -26.34 2.23
CA LEU A 33 15.32 -26.41 2.43
C LEU A 33 15.70 -26.27 3.91
N LYS A 34 16.23 -27.33 4.51
CA LYS A 34 16.93 -27.28 5.80
C LYS A 34 18.41 -26.88 5.58
N PRO A 35 19.21 -26.65 6.64
CA PRO A 35 20.63 -26.30 6.52
C PRO A 35 21.58 -27.39 5.97
N THR A 36 21.16 -28.17 4.96
CA THR A 36 22.00 -29.11 4.19
C THR A 36 22.80 -28.35 3.13
N ILE A 37 23.72 -27.51 3.57
CA ILE A 37 24.62 -26.68 2.76
C ILE A 37 25.99 -26.75 3.44
N GLY A 38 27.09 -26.87 2.68
CA GLY A 38 28.44 -26.98 3.22
C GLY A 38 28.78 -25.88 4.22
N ALA A 39 28.44 -24.62 3.91
CA ALA A 39 28.64 -23.47 4.78
C ALA A 39 27.89 -23.52 6.13
N PHE A 40 26.91 -24.42 6.29
CA PHE A 40 26.19 -24.68 7.55
C PHE A 40 26.72 -25.90 8.32
N GLY A 41 27.78 -26.55 7.83
CA GLY A 41 28.43 -27.70 8.45
C GLY A 41 27.94 -29.06 7.96
N ASP A 42 27.30 -29.12 6.79
CA ASP A 42 26.95 -30.39 6.13
C ASP A 42 28.00 -30.77 5.08
N ASP A 43 29.01 -31.54 5.51
CA ASP A 43 30.13 -31.96 4.64
C ASP A 43 29.71 -32.95 3.53
N TYR A 44 28.53 -33.56 3.65
CA TYR A 44 28.01 -34.46 2.63
C TYR A 44 27.41 -33.67 1.45
N ALA A 45 26.76 -32.54 1.73
CA ALA A 45 26.13 -31.70 0.72
C ALA A 45 27.12 -31.18 -0.34
N LYS A 46 26.75 -31.28 -1.61
CA LYS A 46 27.49 -30.69 -2.74
C LYS A 46 26.82 -29.39 -3.18
N THR A 47 27.20 -28.28 -2.54
CA THR A 47 26.57 -26.96 -2.71
C THR A 47 27.57 -25.83 -3.00
N PRO A 48 28.48 -25.98 -3.98
CA PRO A 48 29.59 -25.04 -4.17
C PRO A 48 29.15 -23.60 -4.47
N ASN A 49 27.97 -23.38 -5.06
CA ASN A 49 27.52 -22.02 -5.39
C ASN A 49 26.94 -21.28 -4.19
N MET A 50 26.15 -21.97 -3.38
CA MET A 50 25.65 -21.44 -2.10
C MET A 50 26.79 -21.26 -1.11
N ASP A 51 27.80 -22.13 -1.11
CA ASP A 51 29.02 -21.98 -0.30
C ASP A 51 29.83 -20.74 -0.75
N ARG A 52 30.01 -20.55 -2.07
CA ARG A 52 30.61 -19.33 -2.62
C ARG A 52 29.81 -18.07 -2.27
N LEU A 53 28.49 -18.15 -2.22
CA LEU A 53 27.63 -17.04 -1.78
C LEU A 53 27.84 -16.75 -0.29
N ALA A 54 27.91 -17.79 0.55
CA ALA A 54 28.21 -17.66 1.97
C ALA A 54 29.58 -17.00 2.21
N ASP A 55 30.58 -17.31 1.39
CA ASP A 55 31.89 -16.66 1.47
C ASP A 55 31.84 -15.14 1.21
N LYS A 56 30.86 -14.67 0.43
CA LYS A 56 30.66 -13.24 0.16
C LYS A 56 29.78 -12.55 1.20
N GLY A 57 29.14 -13.29 2.11
CA GLY A 57 28.14 -12.75 3.03
C GLY A 57 28.24 -13.28 4.46
N THR A 58 27.11 -13.23 5.15
CA THR A 58 26.93 -13.70 6.51
C THR A 58 26.01 -14.91 6.55
N VAL A 59 26.48 -15.98 7.19
CA VAL A 59 25.71 -17.21 7.44
C VAL A 59 25.04 -17.12 8.81
N PHE A 60 23.72 -17.27 8.84
CA PHE A 60 22.94 -17.25 10.08
C PHE A 60 22.68 -18.67 10.57
N LEU A 61 23.47 -19.12 11.54
CA LEU A 61 23.48 -20.51 11.98
C LEU A 61 22.26 -20.90 12.83
N ASN A 62 21.55 -19.94 13.43
CA ASN A 62 20.47 -20.18 14.40
C ASN A 62 19.18 -19.42 14.02
N ASN A 63 18.78 -19.55 12.76
CA ASN A 63 17.62 -18.86 12.19
C ASN A 63 16.38 -19.77 12.16
N HIS A 64 15.22 -19.25 12.59
CA HIS A 64 14.00 -20.04 12.74
C HIS A 64 12.76 -19.46 12.06
N CYS A 65 11.96 -20.36 11.48
CA CYS A 65 10.62 -20.05 10.96
C CYS A 65 9.59 -19.90 12.09
N GLN A 66 8.53 -19.13 11.88
CA GLN A 66 7.49 -18.93 12.91
C GLN A 66 6.46 -20.07 12.95
N GLN A 67 6.39 -20.89 11.90
CA GLN A 67 5.60 -22.12 11.87
C GLN A 67 6.13 -23.00 10.73
N ALA A 68 6.48 -24.25 11.00
CA ALA A 68 7.05 -25.19 10.03
C ALA A 68 6.00 -25.75 9.05
N VAL A 69 5.34 -24.83 8.32
CA VAL A 69 4.31 -25.06 7.29
C VAL A 69 4.43 -23.92 6.27
N CYS A 70 4.53 -24.23 4.97
CA CYS A 70 4.87 -23.25 3.93
C CYS A 70 4.01 -21.97 3.96
N GLY A 71 2.67 -22.10 3.97
CA GLY A 71 1.74 -20.96 3.95
C GLY A 71 1.94 -19.99 5.11
N PRO A 72 1.80 -20.45 6.37
CA PRO A 72 2.07 -19.65 7.57
C PRO A 72 3.49 -19.05 7.63
N SER A 73 4.52 -19.84 7.30
CA SER A 73 5.91 -19.37 7.33
C SER A 73 6.14 -18.22 6.35
N ARG A 74 5.74 -18.41 5.09
CA ARG A 74 5.89 -17.41 4.02
C ARG A 74 5.03 -16.19 4.29
N ALA A 75 3.79 -16.37 4.78
CA ALA A 75 2.95 -15.25 5.19
C ALA A 75 3.58 -14.44 6.33
N SER A 76 4.20 -15.11 7.29
CA SER A 76 4.88 -14.48 8.42
C SER A 76 6.06 -13.63 7.98
N LEU A 77 6.96 -14.20 7.16
CA LEU A 77 8.10 -13.47 6.59
C LEU A 77 7.64 -12.28 5.77
N MET A 78 6.76 -12.52 4.80
CA MET A 78 6.36 -11.49 3.83
C MET A 78 5.61 -10.34 4.47
N THR A 79 4.99 -10.53 5.63
CA THR A 79 4.32 -9.44 6.36
C THR A 79 5.15 -8.89 7.51
N GLY A 80 6.21 -9.59 7.93
CA GLY A 80 6.97 -9.27 9.14
C GLY A 80 6.17 -9.50 10.44
N LEU A 81 5.07 -10.28 10.37
CA LEU A 81 4.13 -10.51 11.46
C LEU A 81 4.02 -11.99 11.80
N ARG A 82 3.98 -12.32 13.09
CA ARG A 82 3.81 -13.72 13.54
C ARG A 82 2.49 -14.33 13.04
N PRO A 83 2.39 -15.67 12.88
CA PRO A 83 1.18 -16.38 12.44
C PRO A 83 -0.10 -15.98 13.21
N ASP A 84 0.02 -15.76 14.52
CA ASP A 84 -1.08 -15.28 15.37
C ASP A 84 -1.60 -13.89 15.00
N ILE A 85 -0.72 -13.02 14.50
CA ILE A 85 -1.04 -11.65 14.13
C ILE A 85 -1.60 -11.61 12.70
N VAL A 86 -0.93 -12.28 11.74
CA VAL A 86 -1.42 -12.36 10.35
C VAL A 86 -2.66 -13.25 10.22
N LYS A 87 -2.91 -14.13 11.21
CA LYS A 87 -4.00 -15.10 11.28
C LYS A 87 -3.99 -16.13 10.15
N VAL A 88 -2.80 -16.53 9.72
CA VAL A 88 -2.58 -17.59 8.72
C VAL A 88 -1.85 -18.72 9.42
N TRP A 89 -2.55 -19.80 9.70
CA TRP A 89 -2.00 -20.99 10.38
C TRP A 89 -2.11 -22.27 9.55
N ASP A 90 -2.65 -22.16 8.33
CA ASP A 90 -2.91 -23.28 7.43
C ASP A 90 -2.61 -22.93 5.97
N LEU A 91 -2.81 -23.90 5.09
CA LEU A 91 -2.54 -23.82 3.66
C LEU A 91 -3.77 -23.40 2.83
N LYS A 92 -4.78 -22.75 3.44
CA LYS A 92 -6.02 -22.35 2.74
C LYS A 92 -6.45 -20.91 3.06
N THR A 93 -5.96 -20.36 4.15
CA THR A 93 -6.30 -19.01 4.58
C THR A 93 -5.50 -17.99 3.79
N LYS A 94 -6.21 -17.07 3.12
CA LYS A 94 -5.59 -15.97 2.37
C LYS A 94 -5.19 -14.83 3.30
N ILE A 95 -3.96 -14.32 3.14
CA ILE A 95 -3.40 -13.19 3.89
C ILE A 95 -4.38 -12.00 3.84
N ARG A 96 -4.72 -11.55 2.63
CA ARG A 96 -5.59 -10.38 2.39
C ARG A 96 -7.04 -10.57 2.85
N LYS A 97 -7.49 -11.81 3.09
CA LYS A 97 -8.82 -12.05 3.67
C LYS A 97 -8.83 -11.73 5.17
N GLN A 98 -7.74 -12.06 5.87
CA GLN A 98 -7.60 -11.77 7.29
C GLN A 98 -7.10 -10.35 7.55
N ARG A 99 -6.22 -9.87 6.67
CA ARG A 99 -5.55 -8.58 6.76
C ARG A 99 -5.56 -7.88 5.39
N PRO A 100 -6.68 -7.23 5.00
CA PRO A 100 -6.79 -6.60 3.67
C PRO A 100 -5.70 -5.56 3.39
N ASN A 101 -5.32 -4.80 4.42
CA ASN A 101 -4.43 -3.64 4.31
C ASN A 101 -2.99 -3.92 4.78
N VAL A 102 -2.60 -5.17 5.04
CA VAL A 102 -1.22 -5.46 5.49
C VAL A 102 -0.24 -5.19 4.35
N VAL A 103 0.78 -4.39 4.54
CA VAL A 103 1.77 -4.19 3.46
C VAL A 103 2.85 -5.25 3.57
N THR A 104 2.96 -6.04 2.51
CA THR A 104 3.98 -7.09 2.39
C THR A 104 5.34 -6.50 2.01
N LEU A 105 6.41 -7.24 2.24
CA LEU A 105 7.79 -6.85 1.94
C LEU A 105 7.96 -6.37 0.48
N PRO A 106 7.56 -7.12 -0.57
CA PRO A 106 7.68 -6.61 -1.93
C PRO A 106 6.77 -5.41 -2.18
N GLN A 107 5.56 -5.37 -1.62
CA GLN A 107 4.68 -4.21 -1.74
C GLN A 107 5.32 -2.96 -1.13
N TYR A 108 6.02 -3.08 0.00
CA TYR A 108 6.70 -1.97 0.64
C TYR A 108 7.85 -1.43 -0.23
N PHE A 109 8.65 -2.32 -0.83
CA PHE A 109 9.66 -1.91 -1.81
C PHE A 109 9.01 -1.20 -3.01
N LYS A 110 7.93 -1.76 -3.55
CA LYS A 110 7.16 -1.15 -4.66
C LYS A 110 6.67 0.26 -4.31
N ASN A 111 6.08 0.42 -3.12
CA ASN A 111 5.59 1.70 -2.62
C ASN A 111 6.72 2.73 -2.38
N ASN A 112 7.98 2.28 -2.30
CA ASN A 112 9.16 3.14 -2.11
C ASN A 112 9.99 3.32 -3.40
N GLY A 113 9.36 3.12 -4.56
CA GLY A 113 9.92 3.43 -5.87
C GLY A 113 10.76 2.30 -6.49
N TYR A 114 10.62 1.06 -6.03
CA TYR A 114 11.28 -0.09 -6.65
C TYR A 114 10.40 -0.74 -7.72
N LEU A 115 11.04 -1.24 -8.77
CA LEU A 115 10.46 -2.26 -9.63
C LEU A 115 10.44 -3.59 -8.88
N THR A 116 9.27 -4.19 -8.67
CA THR A 116 9.16 -5.45 -7.91
C THR A 116 8.73 -6.60 -8.81
N TYR A 117 9.67 -7.51 -9.04
CA TYR A 117 9.55 -8.61 -9.99
C TYR A 117 9.57 -9.94 -9.26
N GLY A 118 8.71 -10.87 -9.66
CA GLY A 118 8.61 -12.19 -9.01
C GLY A 118 8.46 -13.35 -10.00
N VAL A 119 9.07 -14.49 -9.67
CA VAL A 119 8.85 -15.76 -10.36
C VAL A 119 9.03 -16.94 -9.40
N GLY A 120 8.27 -18.02 -9.63
CA GLY A 120 8.35 -19.25 -8.83
C GLY A 120 7.44 -19.24 -7.59
N LYS A 121 7.88 -19.85 -6.49
CA LYS A 121 7.15 -19.93 -5.21
C LYS A 121 7.71 -18.93 -4.20
N ILE A 122 7.16 -17.71 -4.19
CA ILE A 122 7.47 -16.68 -3.18
C ILE A 122 6.48 -16.78 -2.02
N TYR A 123 5.21 -16.57 -2.33
CA TYR A 123 4.09 -16.91 -1.45
C TYR A 123 3.73 -18.40 -1.59
N ASP A 124 3.04 -18.96 -0.60
CA ASP A 124 2.24 -20.15 -0.87
C ASP A 124 1.03 -19.73 -1.72
N PRO A 125 0.82 -20.31 -2.91
CA PRO A 125 -0.23 -19.87 -3.83
C PRO A 125 -1.65 -20.04 -3.27
N ARG A 126 -1.82 -20.82 -2.19
CA ARG A 126 -3.11 -21.00 -1.51
C ARG A 126 -3.37 -19.92 -0.45
N SER A 127 -2.35 -19.16 -0.07
CA SER A 127 -2.42 -18.08 0.92
C SER A 127 -2.56 -16.68 0.30
N VAL A 128 -2.65 -16.58 -1.02
CA VAL A 128 -2.78 -15.30 -1.75
C VAL A 128 -3.83 -15.39 -2.87
N ASP A 129 -4.06 -14.30 -3.60
CA ASP A 129 -4.87 -14.34 -4.82
C ASP A 129 -4.14 -15.08 -5.97
N LYS A 130 -4.85 -15.32 -7.07
CA LYS A 130 -4.34 -16.11 -8.20
C LYS A 130 -3.14 -15.45 -8.90
N GLN A 131 -2.93 -14.15 -8.69
CA GLN A 131 -1.84 -13.36 -9.26
C GLN A 131 -0.67 -13.21 -8.28
N GLN A 132 -0.60 -14.08 -7.25
CA GLN A 132 0.49 -14.15 -6.27
C GLN A 132 0.64 -12.89 -5.40
N ASP A 133 -0.48 -12.34 -4.91
CA ASP A 133 -0.56 -11.05 -4.20
C ASP A 133 -0.30 -9.87 -5.15
N GLN A 134 -1.26 -9.61 -6.04
CA GLN A 134 -1.12 -8.63 -7.14
C GLN A 134 -0.56 -7.26 -6.70
N GLN A 135 -0.90 -6.81 -5.49
CA GLN A 135 -0.45 -5.52 -4.94
C GLN A 135 1.07 -5.47 -4.70
N SER A 136 1.71 -6.62 -4.47
CA SER A 136 3.14 -6.74 -4.19
C SER A 136 4.05 -6.47 -5.38
N TRP A 137 3.56 -6.67 -6.61
CA TRP A 137 4.41 -6.85 -7.78
C TRP A 137 4.17 -5.78 -8.84
N THR A 138 5.23 -5.24 -9.43
CA THR A 138 5.19 -4.61 -10.75
C THR A 138 4.92 -5.68 -11.80
N GLU A 139 5.63 -6.81 -11.73
CA GLU A 139 5.43 -7.95 -12.63
C GLU A 139 5.64 -9.28 -11.91
N TYR A 140 4.83 -10.28 -12.23
CA TYR A 140 5.00 -11.64 -11.73
C TYR A 140 4.78 -12.67 -12.83
N THR A 141 5.77 -13.53 -13.08
CA THR A 141 5.62 -14.64 -14.03
C THR A 141 4.91 -15.81 -13.33
N LEU A 142 3.69 -16.10 -13.77
CA LEU A 142 2.88 -17.21 -13.27
C LEU A 142 3.37 -18.56 -13.82
N PRO A 143 3.08 -19.67 -13.11
CA PRO A 143 3.55 -21.00 -13.54
C PRO A 143 3.17 -21.42 -14.95
N ASN A 144 2.03 -20.95 -15.47
CA ASN A 144 1.56 -21.23 -16.83
C ASN A 144 2.21 -20.34 -17.91
N GLN A 145 3.00 -19.35 -17.51
CA GLN A 145 3.75 -18.47 -18.41
C GLN A 145 5.22 -18.89 -18.54
N LEU A 146 5.68 -19.83 -17.70
CA LEU A 146 7.03 -20.38 -17.76
C LEU A 146 7.27 -21.09 -19.10
N ARG A 147 8.46 -20.85 -19.66
CA ARG A 147 8.90 -21.45 -20.92
C ARG A 147 9.90 -22.56 -20.66
N TYR A 148 9.77 -23.65 -21.42
CA TYR A 148 10.64 -24.82 -21.34
C TYR A 148 11.46 -24.95 -22.63
N PRO A 149 12.57 -25.70 -22.63
CA PRO A 149 13.38 -25.94 -23.81
C PRO A 149 12.60 -26.50 -24.99
N GLU A 150 13.10 -26.28 -26.21
CA GLU A 150 12.51 -26.84 -27.42
C GLU A 150 12.39 -28.37 -27.31
N GLY A 151 11.26 -28.91 -27.78
CA GLY A 151 10.95 -30.34 -27.65
C GLY A 151 10.54 -30.80 -26.25
N LYS A 152 10.51 -29.92 -25.23
CA LYS A 152 10.01 -30.24 -23.88
C LYS A 152 8.71 -29.50 -23.56
N GLN A 153 7.81 -30.18 -22.87
CA GLN A 153 6.59 -29.60 -22.30
C GLN A 153 6.80 -29.30 -20.81
N ALA A 154 5.88 -28.56 -20.21
CA ALA A 154 5.83 -28.41 -18.76
C ALA A 154 5.81 -29.80 -18.07
N PRO A 155 6.53 -29.99 -16.95
CA PRO A 155 6.60 -31.26 -16.26
C PRO A 155 5.22 -31.85 -15.95
N ALA A 156 5.05 -33.14 -16.14
CA ALA A 156 3.82 -33.84 -15.83
C ALA A 156 3.51 -33.72 -14.33
N LEU A 157 2.25 -33.39 -14.01
CA LEU A 157 1.81 -33.02 -12.64
C LEU A 157 2.60 -31.86 -12.00
N SER A 158 3.34 -31.07 -12.79
CA SER A 158 4.30 -30.04 -12.36
C SER A 158 5.60 -30.58 -11.73
N TYR A 159 5.87 -31.89 -11.84
CA TYR A 159 7.03 -32.53 -11.22
C TYR A 159 7.89 -33.32 -12.21
N TYR A 160 7.28 -34.15 -13.05
CA TYR A 160 7.97 -35.25 -13.71
C TYR A 160 8.37 -34.93 -15.16
N GLN A 161 9.62 -35.25 -15.50
CA GLN A 161 10.19 -35.16 -16.84
C GLN A 161 10.76 -36.50 -17.35
N ASN A 162 10.87 -37.52 -16.49
CA ASN A 162 11.27 -38.85 -16.94
C ASN A 162 10.25 -39.38 -17.97
N PRO A 163 10.68 -39.85 -19.15
CA PRO A 163 9.76 -40.30 -20.21
C PRO A 163 8.75 -41.36 -19.75
N GLU A 164 9.15 -42.31 -18.91
CA GLU A 164 8.27 -43.37 -18.40
C GLU A 164 7.24 -42.82 -17.41
N ASN A 165 7.65 -41.94 -16.50
CA ASN A 165 6.72 -41.30 -15.56
C ASN A 165 5.73 -40.39 -16.30
N VAL A 166 6.20 -39.63 -17.30
CA VAL A 166 5.35 -38.78 -18.15
C VAL A 166 4.35 -39.62 -18.94
N LYS A 167 4.80 -40.74 -19.54
CA LYS A 167 3.94 -41.70 -20.25
C LYS A 167 2.89 -42.27 -19.30
N ARG A 168 3.29 -42.71 -18.10
CA ARG A 168 2.38 -43.25 -17.09
C ARG A 168 1.31 -42.25 -16.65
N VAL A 169 1.69 -40.99 -16.42
CA VAL A 169 0.72 -39.93 -16.12
C VAL A 169 -0.26 -39.71 -17.28
N ARG A 170 0.20 -39.75 -18.53
CA ARG A 170 -0.66 -39.59 -19.72
C ARG A 170 -1.65 -40.76 -19.84
N GLU A 171 -1.21 -41.99 -19.63
CA GLU A 171 -2.07 -43.18 -19.64
C GLU A 171 -3.17 -43.09 -18.57
N LEU A 172 -2.80 -42.74 -17.33
CA LEU A 172 -3.76 -42.59 -16.24
C LEU A 172 -4.76 -41.44 -16.48
N ARG A 173 -4.35 -40.37 -17.16
CA ARG A 173 -5.28 -39.30 -17.56
C ARG A 173 -6.31 -39.81 -18.56
N LYS A 174 -5.88 -40.55 -19.59
CA LYS A 174 -6.79 -41.16 -20.57
C LYS A 174 -7.74 -42.16 -19.90
N GLU A 175 -7.24 -42.95 -18.95
CA GLU A 175 -8.07 -43.88 -18.18
C GLU A 175 -9.11 -43.14 -17.33
N ALA A 176 -8.72 -42.05 -16.65
CA ALA A 176 -9.65 -41.23 -15.88
C ALA A 176 -10.74 -40.60 -16.76
N GLU A 177 -10.37 -40.13 -17.95
CA GLU A 177 -11.31 -39.58 -18.94
C GLU A 177 -12.29 -40.66 -19.42
N ALA A 178 -11.80 -41.85 -19.78
CA ALA A 178 -12.63 -42.98 -20.18
C ALA A 178 -13.60 -43.44 -19.06
N LYS A 179 -13.21 -43.26 -17.79
CA LYS A 179 -14.04 -43.55 -16.61
C LYS A 179 -15.00 -42.41 -16.22
N GLY A 180 -15.07 -41.33 -17.01
CA GLY A 180 -15.98 -40.20 -16.75
C GLY A 180 -15.58 -39.35 -15.54
N ILE A 181 -14.32 -39.37 -15.11
CA ILE A 181 -13.85 -38.53 -14.00
C ILE A 181 -13.89 -37.06 -14.44
N GLU A 182 -14.55 -36.20 -13.65
CA GLU A 182 -14.62 -34.76 -13.91
C GLU A 182 -13.22 -34.15 -14.16
N LYS A 183 -13.07 -33.33 -15.19
CA LYS A 183 -11.78 -32.72 -15.61
C LYS A 183 -10.98 -32.11 -14.47
N LYS A 184 -11.64 -31.41 -13.53
CA LYS A 184 -11.00 -30.79 -12.35
C LYS A 184 -10.48 -31.79 -11.31
N LYS A 185 -10.95 -33.04 -11.33
CA LYS A 185 -10.58 -34.13 -10.42
C LYS A 185 -9.55 -35.09 -11.02
N ILE A 186 -9.31 -35.07 -12.34
CA ILE A 186 -8.38 -35.99 -13.02
C ILE A 186 -7.00 -35.98 -12.38
N ASN A 187 -6.37 -34.81 -12.16
CA ASN A 187 -5.03 -34.78 -11.58
C ASN A 187 -4.98 -35.40 -10.17
N LYS A 188 -6.03 -35.20 -9.36
CA LYS A 188 -6.13 -35.84 -8.04
C LYS A 188 -6.25 -37.36 -8.18
N TRP A 189 -7.11 -37.82 -9.08
CA TRP A 189 -7.31 -39.24 -9.37
C TRP A 189 -6.03 -39.94 -9.84
N VAL A 190 -5.23 -39.26 -10.68
CA VAL A 190 -3.91 -39.73 -11.11
C VAL A 190 -2.95 -39.80 -9.92
N GLN A 191 -2.86 -38.73 -9.12
CA GLN A 191 -1.96 -38.67 -7.96
C GLN A 191 -2.26 -39.72 -6.89
N GLU A 192 -3.52 -40.12 -6.72
CA GLU A 192 -3.91 -41.21 -5.81
C GLU A 192 -3.38 -42.59 -6.26
N ARG A 193 -3.01 -42.73 -7.53
CA ARG A 193 -2.53 -44.00 -8.15
C ARG A 193 -1.05 -43.99 -8.49
N PHE A 194 -0.53 -42.84 -8.91
CA PHE A 194 0.85 -42.69 -9.35
C PHE A 194 1.37 -41.30 -9.01
N LYS A 195 2.28 -41.26 -8.03
CA LYS A 195 2.93 -40.03 -7.59
C LYS A 195 4.26 -40.41 -6.90
N PRO A 196 5.29 -40.81 -7.65
CA PRO A 196 6.60 -41.14 -7.06
C PRO A 196 7.15 -40.02 -6.18
N ALA A 197 7.70 -40.37 -5.02
CA ALA A 197 8.29 -39.43 -4.08
C ALA A 197 9.60 -38.81 -4.59
N PHE A 198 10.18 -39.39 -5.63
CA PHE A 198 11.41 -38.91 -6.26
C PHE A 198 11.46 -39.28 -7.74
N GLU A 199 12.29 -38.58 -8.49
CA GLU A 199 12.56 -38.85 -9.91
C GLU A 199 13.99 -38.43 -10.28
N LYS A 200 14.69 -39.32 -11.01
CA LYS A 200 15.87 -38.98 -11.80
C LYS A 200 15.54 -39.08 -13.29
N ALA A 201 15.81 -38.01 -14.03
CA ALA A 201 15.65 -37.99 -15.48
C ALA A 201 16.92 -37.42 -16.13
N ASP A 202 17.37 -38.06 -17.20
CA ASP A 202 18.50 -37.59 -17.98
C ASP A 202 18.04 -36.47 -18.93
N VAL A 203 18.00 -35.25 -18.40
CA VAL A 203 17.51 -34.04 -19.07
C VAL A 203 18.31 -32.82 -18.62
N SER A 204 18.26 -31.75 -19.41
CA SER A 204 18.82 -30.45 -19.01
C SER A 204 18.11 -29.88 -17.77
N ASP A 205 18.80 -29.02 -17.02
CA ASP A 205 18.26 -28.28 -15.87
C ASP A 205 16.92 -27.59 -16.19
N ASP A 206 16.87 -26.86 -17.31
CA ASP A 206 15.71 -26.11 -17.77
C ASP A 206 14.48 -26.99 -18.11
N ALA A 207 14.64 -28.33 -18.17
CA ALA A 207 13.50 -29.22 -18.35
C ALA A 207 12.61 -29.24 -17.11
N TYR A 208 13.17 -29.14 -15.91
CA TYR A 208 12.37 -29.06 -14.68
C TYR A 208 11.92 -27.63 -14.40
N ILE A 209 10.88 -27.49 -13.57
CA ILE A 209 10.24 -26.20 -13.28
C ILE A 209 11.21 -25.17 -12.68
N ASP A 210 12.15 -25.60 -11.83
CA ASP A 210 13.11 -24.69 -11.18
C ASP A 210 14.16 -24.14 -12.17
N GLY A 211 14.52 -24.90 -13.21
CA GLY A 211 15.36 -24.42 -14.29
C GLY A 211 14.63 -23.39 -15.15
N ALA A 212 13.34 -23.62 -15.46
CA ALA A 212 12.50 -22.63 -16.13
C ALA A 212 12.29 -21.35 -15.28
N ILE A 213 12.16 -21.48 -13.96
CA ILE A 213 12.11 -20.34 -13.02
C ILE A 213 13.42 -19.56 -13.07
N THR A 214 14.57 -20.24 -13.05
CA THR A 214 15.90 -19.61 -13.15
C THR A 214 16.06 -18.85 -14.45
N LYS A 215 15.67 -19.45 -15.57
CA LYS A 215 15.72 -18.81 -16.89
C LYS A 215 14.90 -17.52 -16.95
N GLN A 216 13.73 -17.52 -16.31
CA GLN A 216 12.94 -16.29 -16.20
C GLN A 216 13.60 -15.26 -15.27
N GLY A 217 14.20 -15.71 -14.16
CA GLY A 217 15.00 -14.85 -13.28
C GLY A 217 16.16 -14.18 -14.01
N GLU A 218 16.91 -14.95 -14.81
CA GLU A 218 17.99 -14.44 -15.68
C GLU A 218 17.47 -13.40 -16.68
N ALA A 219 16.30 -13.66 -17.29
CA ALA A 219 15.66 -12.73 -18.20
C ALA A 219 15.26 -11.42 -17.50
N TYR A 220 14.71 -11.51 -16.29
CA TYR A 220 14.41 -10.32 -15.48
C TYR A 220 15.67 -9.55 -15.10
N ILE A 221 16.75 -10.21 -14.68
CA ILE A 221 18.03 -9.54 -14.39
C ILE A 221 18.50 -8.74 -15.61
N LYS A 222 18.49 -9.35 -16.81
CA LYS A 222 18.87 -8.67 -18.06
C LYS A 222 17.96 -7.49 -18.42
N ALA A 223 16.67 -7.59 -18.13
CA ALA A 223 15.71 -6.52 -18.40
C ALA A 223 15.85 -5.36 -17.40
N LEU A 224 15.99 -5.68 -16.11
CA LEU A 224 16.13 -4.72 -15.02
C LEU A 224 17.48 -4.00 -15.05
N ALA A 225 18.54 -4.65 -15.55
CA ALA A 225 19.84 -4.01 -15.79
C ALA A 225 19.78 -2.80 -16.74
N LYS A 226 18.70 -2.66 -17.52
CA LYS A 226 18.48 -1.56 -18.46
C LYS A 226 17.59 -0.44 -17.90
N GLN A 227 17.19 -0.54 -16.62
CA GLN A 227 16.30 0.41 -15.97
C GLN A 227 17.08 1.29 -14.98
N ASP A 228 16.73 2.57 -14.90
CA ASP A 228 17.32 3.49 -13.91
C ASP A 228 16.74 3.31 -12.50
N GLN A 229 15.55 2.68 -12.38
CA GLN A 229 14.89 2.43 -11.10
C GLN A 229 15.52 1.23 -10.37
N PRO A 230 15.65 1.28 -9.02
CA PRO A 230 16.12 0.13 -8.27
C PRO A 230 15.08 -0.99 -8.30
N PHE A 231 15.51 -2.23 -8.12
CA PHE A 231 14.62 -3.38 -8.22
C PHE A 231 14.66 -4.30 -7.00
N PHE A 232 13.53 -4.95 -6.75
CA PHE A 232 13.39 -6.11 -5.87
C PHE A 232 12.98 -7.30 -6.73
N LEU A 233 13.91 -8.22 -6.96
CA LEU A 233 13.67 -9.44 -7.74
C LEU A 233 13.56 -10.64 -6.81
N ALA A 234 12.40 -11.29 -6.81
CA ALA A 234 12.15 -12.49 -6.04
C ALA A 234 12.13 -13.74 -6.92
N VAL A 235 13.01 -14.70 -6.62
CA VAL A 235 13.08 -15.99 -7.33
C VAL A 235 12.84 -17.13 -6.33
N GLY A 236 11.76 -17.89 -6.53
CA GLY A 236 11.29 -18.90 -5.59
C GLY A 236 11.38 -20.32 -6.14
N TYR A 237 12.33 -21.10 -5.66
CA TYR A 237 12.51 -22.50 -6.02
C TYR A 237 11.54 -23.42 -5.29
N LYS A 238 11.11 -24.48 -5.98
CA LYS A 238 10.21 -25.49 -5.46
C LYS A 238 10.94 -26.69 -4.89
N ARG A 239 12.13 -27.05 -5.36
CA ARG A 239 12.95 -28.08 -4.73
C ARG A 239 13.71 -27.48 -3.53
N PRO A 240 14.07 -28.29 -2.50
CA PRO A 240 13.92 -29.73 -2.40
C PRO A 240 12.56 -30.24 -1.86
N HIS A 241 11.46 -29.45 -1.85
CA HIS A 241 10.12 -29.98 -1.53
C HIS A 241 9.81 -31.26 -2.31
N LEU A 242 9.05 -32.20 -1.76
CA LEU A 242 8.63 -33.40 -2.46
C LEU A 242 7.83 -33.11 -3.77
N PRO A 243 7.82 -34.00 -4.76
CA PRO A 243 8.73 -35.13 -4.90
C PRO A 243 10.16 -34.67 -5.22
N PHE A 244 11.17 -35.39 -4.76
CA PHE A 244 12.57 -35.05 -5.04
C PHE A 244 12.90 -35.36 -6.51
N ALA A 245 12.61 -34.41 -7.40
CA ALA A 245 12.79 -34.53 -8.84
C ALA A 245 13.92 -33.62 -9.30
N ALA A 246 14.96 -34.21 -9.86
CA ALA A 246 16.15 -33.49 -10.32
C ALA A 246 16.81 -34.23 -11.50
N PRO A 247 17.56 -33.52 -12.38
CA PRO A 247 18.35 -34.16 -13.42
C PRO A 247 19.34 -35.21 -12.90
N THR A 248 19.52 -36.31 -13.65
CA THR A 248 20.39 -37.44 -13.26
C THR A 248 21.79 -37.01 -12.83
N LYS A 249 22.40 -36.02 -13.51
CA LYS A 249 23.74 -35.51 -13.16
C LYS A 249 23.90 -35.03 -11.70
N TYR A 250 22.81 -34.64 -11.02
CA TYR A 250 22.86 -34.26 -9.59
C TYR A 250 22.65 -35.45 -8.65
N TRP A 251 21.98 -36.50 -9.11
CA TRP A 251 21.91 -37.77 -8.40
C TRP A 251 23.29 -38.43 -8.39
N ASP A 252 23.99 -38.40 -9.53
CA ASP A 252 25.30 -39.02 -9.69
C ASP A 252 26.42 -38.37 -8.84
N LEU A 253 26.15 -37.21 -8.21
CA LEU A 253 27.04 -36.58 -7.23
C LEU A 253 27.13 -37.36 -5.91
N TYR A 254 26.21 -38.28 -5.68
CA TYR A 254 26.03 -38.97 -4.41
C TYR A 254 25.88 -40.48 -4.62
N ASN A 255 26.46 -41.24 -3.70
CA ASN A 255 26.24 -42.68 -3.63
C ASN A 255 25.04 -42.97 -2.71
N GLU A 256 23.95 -43.55 -3.27
CA GLU A 256 22.72 -43.89 -2.53
C GLU A 256 23.02 -44.72 -1.26
N ASN A 257 23.98 -45.64 -1.35
CA ASN A 257 24.30 -46.55 -0.24
C ASN A 257 25.08 -45.86 0.90
N GLU A 258 25.63 -44.68 0.65
CA GLU A 258 26.49 -43.94 1.60
C GLU A 258 25.82 -42.69 2.16
N VAL A 259 24.61 -42.35 1.70
CA VAL A 259 23.89 -41.18 2.25
C VAL A 259 23.72 -41.31 3.77
N PRO A 260 24.01 -40.28 4.56
CA PRO A 260 23.92 -40.37 6.01
C PRO A 260 22.46 -40.45 6.46
N LEU A 261 22.14 -41.45 7.28
CA LEU A 261 20.86 -41.57 7.96
C LEU A 261 20.87 -40.80 9.28
N ALA A 262 19.70 -40.41 9.77
CA ALA A 262 19.58 -39.79 11.08
C ALA A 262 20.14 -40.72 12.16
N LYS A 263 21.03 -40.19 13.01
CA LYS A 263 21.65 -40.94 14.11
C LYS A 263 20.63 -41.34 15.18
N PHE A 264 19.61 -40.50 15.40
CA PHE A 264 18.52 -40.76 16.33
C PHE A 264 17.19 -40.91 15.57
N GLN A 265 16.68 -42.13 15.53
CA GLN A 265 15.43 -42.52 14.86
C GLN A 265 14.45 -43.14 15.86
N GLN A 266 14.20 -42.43 16.96
CA GLN A 266 13.24 -42.85 17.98
C GLN A 266 12.41 -41.65 18.43
N LYS A 267 11.28 -41.90 19.09
CA LYS A 267 10.61 -40.82 19.84
C LYS A 267 11.50 -40.39 21.00
N VAL A 268 11.54 -39.09 21.25
CA VAL A 268 12.16 -38.44 22.41
C VAL A 268 11.68 -39.09 23.72
N GLU A 269 12.61 -39.45 24.59
CA GLU A 269 12.32 -39.94 25.93
C GLU A 269 11.57 -38.87 26.73
N GLY A 270 10.35 -39.19 27.19
CA GLY A 270 9.50 -38.24 27.92
C GLY A 270 8.93 -37.10 27.04
N GLY A 271 9.06 -37.19 25.71
CA GLY A 271 8.46 -36.25 24.77
C GLY A 271 6.93 -36.32 24.76
N TYR A 272 6.29 -35.24 24.30
CA TYR A 272 4.83 -35.19 24.24
C TYR A 272 4.30 -35.82 22.95
N GLU A 273 3.30 -36.70 23.03
CA GLU A 273 2.75 -37.39 21.84
C GLU A 273 2.25 -36.47 20.73
N LYS A 274 1.77 -35.24 21.07
CA LYS A 274 1.35 -34.27 20.04
C LYS A 274 2.50 -33.53 19.38
N ALA A 275 3.74 -33.66 19.85
CA ALA A 275 4.92 -33.15 19.13
C ALA A 275 5.06 -33.83 17.76
N TYR A 276 4.67 -35.09 17.66
CA TYR A 276 4.76 -35.91 16.47
C TYR A 276 3.59 -35.71 15.50
N HIS A 277 3.81 -36.15 14.27
CA HIS A 277 2.79 -36.28 13.23
C HIS A 277 3.14 -37.49 12.37
N ASN A 278 2.18 -37.98 11.60
CA ASN A 278 2.36 -39.19 10.82
C ASN A 278 3.01 -38.97 9.44
N SER A 279 3.70 -37.86 9.20
CA SER A 279 4.31 -37.58 7.88
C SER A 279 3.35 -37.72 6.68
N SER A 280 2.07 -37.33 6.85
CA SER A 280 0.98 -37.54 5.87
C SER A 280 1.26 -37.06 4.45
N GLU A 281 2.10 -36.04 4.30
CA GLU A 281 2.54 -35.57 2.98
C GLU A 281 3.32 -36.64 2.22
N LEU A 282 4.34 -37.24 2.85
CA LEU A 282 5.14 -38.31 2.28
C LEU A 282 4.29 -39.57 2.03
N GLN A 283 3.40 -39.93 2.97
CA GLN A 283 2.45 -41.03 2.80
C GLN A 283 1.53 -40.88 1.58
N GLY A 284 1.31 -39.62 1.15
CA GLY A 284 0.55 -39.30 -0.05
C GLY A 284 1.26 -39.58 -1.37
N TYR A 285 2.54 -39.97 -1.35
CA TYR A 285 3.29 -40.39 -2.54
C TYR A 285 3.17 -41.90 -2.75
N LYS A 286 3.11 -42.29 -4.03
CA LYS A 286 3.00 -43.68 -4.50
C LYS A 286 4.23 -43.95 -5.37
N THR A 287 5.26 -44.49 -4.74
CA THR A 287 6.54 -44.84 -5.37
C THR A 287 6.67 -46.35 -5.35
N GLU A 288 6.99 -46.94 -6.50
CA GLU A 288 7.29 -48.36 -6.59
C GLU A 288 8.55 -48.70 -5.78
N GLY A 289 8.51 -49.76 -4.99
CA GLY A 289 9.64 -50.22 -4.16
C GLY A 289 9.91 -49.39 -2.89
N LEU A 290 9.07 -48.41 -2.55
CA LEU A 290 9.16 -47.64 -1.31
C LEU A 290 7.97 -47.96 -0.40
N ASP A 291 8.18 -48.86 0.56
CA ASP A 291 7.18 -49.19 1.56
C ASP A 291 7.18 -48.17 2.71
N ILE A 292 6.04 -47.51 2.88
CA ILE A 292 5.80 -46.56 3.98
C ILE A 292 4.62 -47.10 4.78
N SER A 293 4.88 -47.49 6.02
CA SER A 293 3.84 -47.89 6.99
C SER A 293 3.78 -46.89 8.15
N GLU A 294 2.68 -46.89 8.90
CA GLU A 294 2.50 -46.08 10.10
C GLU A 294 2.43 -47.00 11.33
N VAL A 295 3.24 -46.71 12.34
CA VAL A 295 3.27 -47.43 13.64
C VAL A 295 3.28 -46.37 14.74
N ASP A 296 2.34 -46.46 15.69
CA ASP A 296 2.20 -45.53 16.82
C ASP A 296 2.17 -44.03 16.44
N GLY A 297 1.51 -43.73 15.32
CA GLY A 297 1.31 -42.37 14.82
C GLY A 297 2.52 -41.74 14.13
N VAL A 298 3.59 -42.51 13.87
CA VAL A 298 4.79 -42.11 13.12
C VAL A 298 5.06 -43.10 11.99
N VAL A 299 5.86 -42.70 11.00
CA VAL A 299 6.14 -43.57 9.84
C VAL A 299 7.29 -44.53 10.10
N LYS A 300 7.22 -45.70 9.49
CA LYS A 300 8.28 -46.69 9.41
C LYS A 300 8.63 -46.92 7.95
N ILE A 301 9.90 -46.67 7.61
CA ILE A 301 10.48 -46.81 6.27
C ILE A 301 11.74 -47.66 6.39
N SER A 302 11.90 -48.63 5.49
CA SER A 302 13.10 -49.47 5.44
C SER A 302 14.34 -48.63 5.19
N GLU A 303 15.51 -49.09 5.66
CA GLU A 303 16.78 -48.36 5.47
C GLU A 303 17.00 -47.97 4.01
N LYS A 304 16.81 -48.92 3.09
CA LYS A 304 16.88 -48.68 1.64
C LYS A 304 15.95 -47.55 1.21
N GLY A 305 14.69 -47.57 1.64
CA GLY A 305 13.72 -46.52 1.32
C GLY A 305 14.13 -45.15 1.87
N GLN A 306 14.69 -45.09 3.08
CA GLN A 306 15.22 -43.85 3.65
C GLN A 306 16.38 -43.31 2.82
N ARG A 307 17.32 -44.17 2.43
CA ARG A 307 18.47 -43.81 1.59
C ARG A 307 18.04 -43.24 0.24
N GLN A 308 17.07 -43.86 -0.41
CA GLN A 308 16.51 -43.37 -1.67
C GLN A 308 15.89 -41.96 -1.54
N LEU A 309 15.12 -41.74 -0.47
CA LEU A 309 14.51 -40.43 -0.20
C LEU A 309 15.57 -39.36 0.08
N ILE A 310 16.56 -39.68 0.91
CA ILE A 310 17.64 -38.75 1.29
C ILE A 310 18.54 -38.45 0.09
N HIS A 311 18.88 -39.45 -0.71
CA HIS A 311 19.61 -39.27 -1.97
C HIS A 311 18.91 -38.28 -2.89
N GLY A 312 17.60 -38.43 -3.06
CA GLY A 312 16.79 -37.48 -3.82
C GLY A 312 16.79 -36.08 -3.23
N TYR A 313 16.67 -35.94 -1.90
CA TYR A 313 16.72 -34.64 -1.24
C TYR A 313 18.06 -33.92 -1.51
N TYR A 314 19.19 -34.61 -1.37
CA TYR A 314 20.52 -34.06 -1.67
C TYR A 314 20.69 -33.72 -3.15
N ALA A 315 20.25 -34.59 -4.06
CA ALA A 315 20.27 -34.33 -5.50
C ALA A 315 19.45 -33.07 -5.87
N ALA A 316 18.26 -32.93 -5.28
CA ALA A 316 17.39 -31.77 -5.47
C ALA A 316 18.01 -30.48 -4.90
N THR A 317 18.72 -30.57 -3.78
CA THR A 317 19.47 -29.45 -3.19
C THR A 317 20.64 -29.02 -4.07
N SER A 318 21.46 -29.95 -4.57
CA SER A 318 22.55 -29.64 -5.51
C SER A 318 22.06 -29.11 -6.85
N TYR A 319 20.89 -29.56 -7.29
CA TYR A 319 20.25 -28.99 -8.47
C TYR A 319 19.91 -27.51 -8.25
N VAL A 320 19.27 -27.17 -7.12
CA VAL A 320 18.97 -25.76 -6.79
C VAL A 320 20.25 -24.95 -6.57
N ASP A 321 21.31 -25.54 -6.00
CA ASP A 321 22.62 -24.88 -5.88
C ASP A 321 23.14 -24.39 -7.24
N ALA A 322 23.15 -25.25 -8.26
CA ALA A 322 23.60 -24.89 -9.60
C ALA A 322 22.75 -23.76 -10.20
N LEU A 323 21.44 -23.78 -9.96
CA LEU A 323 20.51 -22.74 -10.41
C LEU A 323 20.74 -21.39 -9.70
N VAL A 324 21.03 -21.41 -8.40
CA VAL A 324 21.43 -20.20 -7.67
C VAL A 324 22.72 -19.64 -8.26
N GLY A 325 23.71 -20.50 -8.55
CA GLY A 325 24.96 -20.11 -9.19
C GLY A 325 24.76 -19.35 -10.51
N ARG A 326 23.78 -19.76 -11.31
CA ARG A 326 23.40 -19.08 -12.55
C ARG A 326 22.84 -17.67 -12.32
N LEU A 327 21.95 -17.48 -11.34
CA LEU A 327 21.43 -16.14 -11.00
C LEU A 327 22.54 -15.20 -10.56
N ILE A 328 23.46 -15.68 -9.72
CA ILE A 328 24.60 -14.89 -9.25
C ILE A 328 25.52 -14.53 -10.41
N THR A 329 25.82 -15.48 -11.28
CA THR A 329 26.61 -15.24 -12.51
C THR A 329 25.92 -14.19 -13.38
N GLN A 330 24.60 -14.24 -13.51
CA GLN A 330 23.87 -13.26 -14.31
C GLN A 330 23.92 -11.84 -13.72
N LEU A 331 23.94 -11.69 -12.38
CA LEU A 331 24.19 -10.38 -11.75
C LEU A 331 25.61 -9.88 -12.06
N GLU A 332 26.62 -10.75 -11.95
CA GLU A 332 28.02 -10.43 -12.22
C GLU A 332 28.21 -9.98 -13.68
N GLU A 333 27.66 -10.73 -14.65
CA GLU A 333 27.72 -10.41 -16.08
C GLU A 333 27.05 -9.08 -16.44
N ASN A 334 25.98 -8.71 -15.74
CA ASN A 334 25.28 -7.43 -15.94
C ASN A 334 25.81 -6.31 -15.02
N LYS A 335 26.91 -6.54 -14.29
CA LYS A 335 27.55 -5.57 -13.38
C LYS A 335 26.62 -5.04 -12.29
N LEU A 336 25.65 -5.85 -11.86
CA LEU A 336 24.70 -5.52 -10.80
C LEU A 336 25.16 -6.04 -9.43
N ASP A 337 26.09 -6.99 -9.40
CA ASP A 337 26.59 -7.65 -8.18
C ASP A 337 27.07 -6.66 -7.10
N LYS A 338 27.68 -5.54 -7.49
CA LYS A 338 28.19 -4.51 -6.59
C LYS A 338 27.13 -3.55 -6.03
N ASN A 339 25.87 -3.65 -6.48
CA ASN A 339 24.76 -2.84 -5.98
C ASN A 339 23.53 -3.68 -5.59
N THR A 340 23.65 -5.01 -5.49
CA THR A 340 22.52 -5.89 -5.16
C THR A 340 22.71 -6.58 -3.83
N ILE A 341 21.81 -6.30 -2.88
CA ILE A 341 21.64 -7.11 -1.66
C ILE A 341 21.12 -8.47 -2.08
N ILE A 342 21.78 -9.55 -1.65
CA ILE A 342 21.33 -10.90 -1.94
C ILE A 342 20.92 -11.56 -0.62
N ILE A 343 19.71 -12.11 -0.58
CA ILE A 343 19.27 -12.97 0.52
C ILE A 343 18.86 -14.33 -0.04
N LEU A 344 19.40 -15.39 0.55
CA LEU A 344 19.00 -16.77 0.31
C LEU A 344 18.41 -17.33 1.60
N TRP A 345 17.24 -17.96 1.52
CA TRP A 345 16.59 -18.57 2.67
C TRP A 345 15.77 -19.81 2.28
N GLY A 346 15.71 -20.79 3.18
CA GLY A 346 14.73 -21.87 3.15
C GLY A 346 13.44 -21.45 3.87
N ASP A 347 12.24 -21.96 3.53
CA ASP A 347 11.01 -21.51 4.19
C ASP A 347 10.66 -22.23 5.50
N HIS A 348 11.37 -23.30 5.83
CA HIS A 348 11.44 -23.97 7.13
C HIS A 348 12.52 -25.05 7.07
N GLY A 349 12.71 -25.81 8.15
CA GLY A 349 13.56 -27.00 8.14
C GLY A 349 12.87 -28.22 7.54
N TRP A 350 13.47 -29.41 7.72
CA TRP A 350 12.97 -30.68 7.20
C TRP A 350 13.48 -31.88 8.00
N HIS A 351 12.60 -32.83 8.26
CA HIS A 351 12.89 -34.13 8.85
C HIS A 351 13.28 -35.15 7.77
N LEU A 352 14.37 -35.87 8.00
CA LEU A 352 14.91 -36.92 7.12
C LEU A 352 15.08 -38.23 7.89
N GLY A 353 14.03 -38.64 8.62
CA GLY A 353 14.00 -39.84 9.45
C GLY A 353 14.29 -39.60 10.93
N ASP A 354 14.84 -38.44 11.29
CA ASP A 354 15.04 -38.05 12.69
C ASP A 354 13.69 -37.99 13.43
N HIS A 355 13.69 -38.44 14.68
CA HIS A 355 12.47 -38.59 15.49
C HIS A 355 11.38 -39.50 14.88
N LEU A 356 11.74 -40.38 13.93
CA LEU A 356 10.81 -41.16 13.09
C LEU A 356 9.88 -40.28 12.23
N LEU A 357 10.26 -39.01 12.03
CA LEU A 357 9.51 -38.04 11.25
C LEU A 357 10.13 -37.83 9.88
N TRP A 358 9.27 -37.45 8.94
CA TRP A 358 9.62 -37.00 7.59
C TRP A 358 8.78 -35.78 7.27
N ASN A 359 9.22 -34.95 6.33
CA ASN A 359 8.58 -33.67 5.99
C ASN A 359 8.86 -32.58 7.03
N LYS A 360 7.89 -31.68 7.20
CA LYS A 360 7.86 -30.60 8.18
C LYS A 360 6.71 -30.86 9.15
N HIS A 361 6.18 -29.82 9.79
CA HIS A 361 5.04 -29.87 10.70
C HIS A 361 5.36 -30.34 12.12
N SER A 362 6.50 -29.98 12.71
CA SER A 362 6.77 -30.13 14.15
C SER A 362 7.38 -28.85 14.74
N ASN A 363 7.59 -28.83 16.06
CA ASN A 363 8.33 -27.77 16.76
C ASN A 363 9.79 -28.17 17.07
N PHE A 364 10.22 -29.35 16.61
CA PHE A 364 11.59 -29.84 16.78
C PHE A 364 12.60 -29.01 15.98
N GLU A 365 13.87 -29.04 16.36
CA GLU A 365 14.91 -28.23 15.72
C GLU A 365 14.93 -28.44 14.21
N GLN A 366 14.87 -29.70 13.78
CA GLN A 366 15.02 -30.10 12.38
C GLN A 366 13.93 -29.52 11.48
N ALA A 367 12.72 -29.28 11.99
CA ALA A 367 11.63 -28.65 11.24
C ALA A 367 11.65 -27.12 11.31
N THR A 368 12.23 -26.53 12.36
CA THR A 368 12.10 -25.07 12.60
C THR A 368 13.32 -24.28 12.18
N ARG A 369 14.54 -24.85 12.30
CA ARG A 369 15.81 -24.23 11.91
C ARG A 369 15.95 -24.26 10.40
N SER A 370 16.24 -23.10 9.80
CA SER A 370 16.25 -22.94 8.34
C SER A 370 17.44 -22.08 7.90
N PRO A 371 18.09 -22.38 6.77
CA PRO A 371 19.28 -21.66 6.35
C PRO A 371 18.92 -20.23 5.93
N MET A 372 19.80 -19.30 6.26
CA MET A 372 19.75 -17.93 5.78
C MET A 372 21.16 -17.40 5.53
N ILE A 373 21.39 -16.87 4.32
CA ILE A 373 22.63 -16.18 3.92
C ILE A 373 22.24 -14.79 3.44
N ILE A 374 22.93 -13.76 3.91
CA ILE A 374 22.74 -12.38 3.46
C ILE A 374 24.06 -11.81 2.99
N VAL A 375 24.08 -11.22 1.79
CA VAL A 375 25.21 -10.49 1.21
C VAL A 375 24.86 -9.00 1.19
N ASP A 376 25.69 -8.18 1.83
CA ASP A 376 25.66 -6.73 1.69
C ASP A 376 26.68 -6.32 0.61
N PRO A 377 26.26 -5.71 -0.51
CA PRO A 377 27.19 -5.34 -1.57
C PRO A 377 28.08 -4.14 -1.21
N SER A 378 27.74 -3.39 -0.15
CA SER A 378 28.43 -2.15 0.20
C SER A 378 29.58 -2.30 1.19
N GLN A 379 29.67 -3.43 1.89
CA GLN A 379 30.67 -3.62 2.94
C GLN A 379 30.92 -5.11 3.20
N LYS A 380 32.09 -5.40 3.78
CA LYS A 380 32.32 -6.73 4.36
C LYS A 380 31.48 -6.88 5.61
N THR A 381 30.83 -8.02 5.74
CA THR A 381 30.04 -8.39 6.92
C THR A 381 30.77 -9.45 7.74
N VAL A 382 30.30 -9.69 8.97
CA VAL A 382 30.77 -10.84 9.76
C VAL A 382 30.47 -12.14 9.03
N LYS A 383 31.36 -13.13 9.12
CA LYS A 383 31.17 -14.39 8.39
C LYS A 383 29.99 -15.21 8.89
N GLN A 384 29.79 -15.24 10.20
CA GLN A 384 28.78 -16.09 10.83
C GLN A 384 28.10 -15.37 11.99
N VAL A 385 26.80 -15.63 12.12
CA VAL A 385 25.96 -15.19 13.24
C VAL A 385 25.36 -16.43 13.90
N SER A 386 25.68 -16.64 15.18
CA SER A 386 25.19 -17.78 15.98
C SER A 386 24.06 -17.42 16.95
N SER A 387 23.81 -16.11 17.16
CA SER A 387 22.66 -15.65 17.93
C SER A 387 21.35 -16.02 17.22
N VAL A 388 20.29 -16.21 18.00
CA VAL A 388 18.98 -16.58 17.47
C VAL A 388 18.37 -15.47 16.60
N THR A 389 17.85 -15.83 15.43
CA THR A 389 17.15 -14.94 14.50
C THR A 389 15.85 -15.57 13.98
N GLU A 390 14.99 -14.75 13.36
CA GLU A 390 13.67 -15.15 12.91
C GLU A 390 13.36 -14.62 11.51
N PHE A 391 12.49 -15.28 10.74
CA PHE A 391 12.06 -14.73 9.45
C PHE A 391 11.31 -13.40 9.54
N VAL A 392 10.62 -13.11 10.65
CA VAL A 392 10.01 -11.77 10.85
C VAL A 392 11.05 -10.65 10.86
N ASP A 393 12.33 -10.96 11.07
CA ASP A 393 13.44 -9.99 11.03
C ASP A 393 13.85 -9.62 9.61
N ILE A 394 13.55 -10.47 8.61
CA ILE A 394 14.01 -10.26 7.22
C ILE A 394 13.42 -8.98 6.63
N TYR A 395 12.14 -8.72 6.86
CA TYR A 395 11.48 -7.52 6.32
C TYR A 395 12.16 -6.22 6.81
N PRO A 396 12.24 -5.93 8.12
CA PRO A 396 12.92 -4.71 8.58
C PRO A 396 14.41 -4.69 8.21
N THR A 397 15.07 -5.85 8.10
CA THR A 397 16.48 -5.93 7.67
C THR A 397 16.68 -5.46 6.24
N LEU A 398 15.89 -5.97 5.30
CA LEU A 398 16.06 -5.58 3.89
C LEU A 398 15.71 -4.11 3.66
N ALA A 399 14.68 -3.59 4.34
CA ALA A 399 14.37 -2.17 4.31
C ALA A 399 15.55 -1.31 4.80
N ASP A 400 16.15 -1.66 5.95
CA ASP A 400 17.31 -0.95 6.54
C ASP A 400 18.56 -1.02 5.63
N MET A 401 18.87 -2.19 5.09
CA MET A 401 20.02 -2.37 4.20
C MET A 401 19.87 -1.60 2.88
N ALA A 402 18.64 -1.50 2.37
CA ALA A 402 18.29 -0.76 1.17
C ALA A 402 18.20 0.77 1.40
N GLY A 403 18.40 1.25 2.63
CA GLY A 403 18.31 2.66 2.98
C GLY A 403 16.88 3.21 3.02
N LEU A 404 15.88 2.33 3.14
CA LEU A 404 14.47 2.70 3.25
C LEU A 404 14.08 2.96 4.72
N PRO A 405 13.03 3.77 4.99
CA PRO A 405 12.53 3.99 6.34
C PRO A 405 12.08 2.68 7.01
N VAL A 406 12.85 2.17 7.98
CA VAL A 406 12.55 0.87 8.61
C VAL A 406 11.16 0.89 9.24
N PRO A 407 10.21 0.05 8.78
CA PRO A 407 8.89 -0.02 9.38
C PRO A 407 9.00 -0.72 10.75
N THR A 408 9.27 0.04 11.81
CA THR A 408 9.40 -0.51 13.17
C THR A 408 8.07 -0.54 13.92
N GLU A 409 7.11 0.30 13.54
CA GLU A 409 5.79 0.28 14.19
C GLU A 409 5.01 -0.94 13.71
N GLY A 410 4.86 -1.91 14.63
CA GLY A 410 4.00 -3.06 14.46
C GLY A 410 4.64 -4.30 13.82
N LEU A 411 5.84 -4.23 13.24
CA LEU A 411 6.51 -5.47 12.85
C LEU A 411 6.91 -6.29 14.09
N SER A 412 6.84 -7.61 13.97
CA SER A 412 7.25 -8.53 15.03
C SER A 412 8.76 -8.77 15.07
N GLY A 413 9.47 -8.42 14.00
CA GLY A 413 10.91 -8.58 13.89
C GLY A 413 11.69 -7.28 14.08
N LYS A 414 13.01 -7.39 14.10
CA LYS A 414 13.96 -6.28 14.20
C LYS A 414 15.03 -6.42 13.11
N SER A 415 15.58 -5.30 12.63
CA SER A 415 16.67 -5.34 11.65
C SER A 415 17.89 -6.12 12.17
N LEU A 416 18.42 -7.01 11.33
CA LEU A 416 19.62 -7.81 11.55
C LEU A 416 20.90 -7.09 11.13
N LYS A 417 20.81 -5.90 10.54
CA LYS A 417 21.97 -5.12 10.08
C LYS A 417 23.05 -4.95 11.16
N PRO A 418 22.71 -4.70 12.44
CA PRO A 418 23.73 -4.65 13.51
C PRO A 418 24.46 -5.97 13.77
N LEU A 419 23.89 -7.12 13.38
CA LEU A 419 24.59 -8.40 13.43
C LEU A 419 25.52 -8.55 12.22
N LEU A 420 25.08 -8.11 11.04
CA LEU A 420 25.84 -8.15 9.79
C LEU A 420 27.12 -7.30 9.87
N ASP A 421 27.02 -6.08 10.39
CA ASP A 421 28.17 -5.17 10.55
C ASP A 421 29.02 -5.45 11.81
N GLY A 422 28.58 -6.37 12.67
CA GLY A 422 29.28 -6.76 13.89
C GLY A 422 29.16 -5.77 15.06
N SER A 423 28.38 -4.70 14.93
CA SER A 423 28.14 -3.72 16.00
C SER A 423 27.38 -4.31 17.19
N LYS A 424 26.62 -5.39 16.96
CA LYS A 424 25.95 -6.17 18.02
C LYS A 424 26.19 -7.66 17.84
N LYS A 425 26.31 -8.37 18.97
CA LYS A 425 26.35 -9.85 19.00
C LYS A 425 24.97 -10.50 19.05
N THR A 426 23.94 -9.76 19.47
CA THR A 426 22.55 -10.21 19.53
C THR A 426 21.59 -9.03 19.38
N ILE A 427 20.43 -9.26 18.77
CA ILE A 427 19.33 -8.27 18.66
C ILE A 427 18.07 -8.69 19.41
N LYS A 428 17.97 -9.96 19.83
CA LYS A 428 16.80 -10.52 20.53
C LYS A 428 17.21 -11.70 21.42
N LYS A 429 16.37 -11.95 22.43
CA LYS A 429 16.60 -13.02 23.41
C LYS A 429 16.20 -14.40 22.86
N TYR A 430 15.18 -14.46 22.02
CA TYR A 430 14.62 -15.73 21.55
C TYR A 430 14.02 -15.66 20.14
N ALA A 431 13.84 -16.83 19.52
CA ALA A 431 12.91 -17.07 18.42
C ALA A 431 11.67 -17.83 18.91
N MET A 432 10.52 -17.57 18.28
CA MET A 432 9.26 -18.23 18.59
C MET A 432 8.67 -18.92 17.35
N THR A 433 8.37 -20.20 17.50
CA THR A 433 7.69 -21.04 16.51
C THR A 433 6.40 -21.61 17.11
N GLN A 434 5.38 -21.84 16.29
CA GLN A 434 4.12 -22.43 16.75
C GLN A 434 3.58 -23.51 15.82
N ILE A 435 2.79 -24.43 16.38
CA ILE A 435 2.04 -25.42 15.62
C ILE A 435 0.73 -25.82 16.30
N ALA A 436 -0.27 -26.21 15.52
CA ALA A 436 -1.54 -26.70 16.02
C ALA A 436 -1.74 -28.20 15.74
N ARG A 437 -2.32 -28.90 16.70
CA ARG A 437 -2.63 -30.33 16.71
C ARG A 437 -4.07 -30.54 17.18
N GLY A 438 -5.01 -30.28 16.28
CA GLY A 438 -6.43 -30.20 16.63
C GLY A 438 -6.68 -29.02 17.58
N LYS A 439 -7.19 -29.30 18.79
CA LYS A 439 -7.43 -28.30 19.84
C LYS A 439 -6.17 -27.89 20.60
N ILE A 440 -5.12 -28.72 20.57
CA ILE A 440 -3.85 -28.49 21.26
C ILE A 440 -2.94 -27.61 20.40
N ASN A 441 -2.26 -26.65 21.02
CA ASN A 441 -1.38 -25.69 20.35
C ASN A 441 -0.03 -25.69 21.05
N GLY A 442 1.04 -25.97 20.32
CA GLY A 442 2.42 -25.94 20.80
C GLY A 442 3.09 -24.63 20.42
N TYR A 443 3.65 -23.92 21.40
CA TYR A 443 4.52 -22.76 21.19
C TYR A 443 5.91 -23.11 21.66
N SER A 444 6.91 -22.89 20.82
CA SER A 444 8.29 -23.29 21.02
C SER A 444 9.21 -22.08 20.95
N LEU A 445 9.90 -21.81 22.06
CA LEU A 445 10.83 -20.71 22.25
C LEU A 445 12.26 -21.25 22.20
N LYS A 446 13.08 -20.75 21.27
CA LYS A 446 14.52 -21.04 21.18
C LYS A 446 15.31 -19.83 21.71
N SER A 447 16.13 -20.02 22.74
CA SER A 447 17.02 -19.01 23.32
C SER A 447 18.44 -19.58 23.44
N GLY A 448 19.36 -19.07 22.60
CA GLY A 448 20.69 -19.67 22.46
C GLY A 448 20.61 -21.14 22.05
N ASN A 449 21.09 -22.04 22.90
CA ASN A 449 21.09 -23.50 22.69
C ASN A 449 19.93 -24.20 23.43
N ILE A 450 19.02 -23.47 24.06
CA ILE A 450 17.90 -24.06 24.80
C ILE A 450 16.61 -23.87 24.01
N ARG A 451 15.82 -24.94 23.86
CA ARG A 451 14.45 -24.87 23.34
C ARG A 451 13.48 -25.29 24.43
N TYR A 452 12.44 -24.49 24.59
CA TYR A 452 11.32 -24.77 25.48
C TYR A 452 10.02 -24.78 24.67
N THR A 453 9.23 -25.84 24.77
CA THR A 453 7.93 -25.96 24.10
C THR A 453 6.83 -26.17 25.12
N ALA A 454 5.79 -25.33 25.07
CA ALA A 454 4.60 -25.46 25.91
C ALA A 454 3.37 -25.79 25.06
N TRP A 455 2.60 -26.77 25.49
CA TRP A 455 1.41 -27.26 24.79
C TRP A 455 0.14 -26.90 25.53
N TYR A 456 -0.70 -26.07 24.91
CA TYR A 456 -1.94 -25.58 25.52
C TYR A 456 -3.19 -26.07 24.81
N ASP A 457 -4.20 -26.41 25.62
CA ASP A 457 -5.60 -26.50 25.19
C ASP A 457 -6.31 -25.15 25.36
N GLY A 458 -7.48 -24.96 24.73
CA GLY A 458 -8.26 -23.72 24.82
C GLY A 458 -7.89 -22.65 23.78
N ASN A 459 -7.25 -23.06 22.67
CA ASN A 459 -6.89 -22.27 21.49
C ASN A 459 -6.28 -20.88 21.79
N PRO A 460 -5.08 -20.83 22.40
CA PRO A 460 -4.38 -19.58 22.67
C PRO A 460 -4.30 -18.66 21.46
N ARG A 461 -4.14 -19.18 20.22
CA ARG A 461 -3.97 -18.41 18.96
C ARG A 461 -4.97 -17.26 18.74
N LEU A 462 -6.18 -17.37 19.28
CA LEU A 462 -7.24 -16.36 19.14
C LEU A 462 -7.40 -15.45 20.37
N LYS A 463 -6.71 -15.75 21.46
CA LYS A 463 -6.77 -15.02 22.73
C LYS A 463 -5.61 -14.05 22.85
N LYS A 464 -5.78 -12.97 23.63
CA LYS A 464 -4.69 -12.02 23.94
C LYS A 464 -3.79 -12.51 25.08
N THR A 465 -4.33 -13.35 25.95
CA THR A 465 -3.63 -13.93 27.10
C THR A 465 -3.79 -15.46 27.08
N LEU A 466 -3.08 -16.15 27.99
CA LEU A 466 -3.26 -17.57 28.25
C LEU A 466 -4.44 -17.86 29.20
N GLU A 467 -5.27 -16.86 29.50
CA GLU A 467 -6.40 -17.03 30.40
C GLU A 467 -7.43 -18.02 29.81
N GLY A 468 -7.85 -18.98 30.64
CA GLY A 468 -8.69 -20.10 30.21
C GLY A 468 -8.01 -21.02 29.18
N CYS A 469 -6.69 -20.98 29.03
CA CYS A 469 -5.90 -22.03 28.38
C CYS A 469 -5.33 -22.96 29.44
N THR A 470 -5.33 -24.27 29.17
CA THR A 470 -4.79 -25.26 30.09
C THR A 470 -3.49 -25.81 29.52
N LEU A 471 -2.40 -25.66 30.26
CA LEU A 471 -1.12 -26.30 29.93
C LEU A 471 -1.28 -27.82 30.04
N LYS A 472 -0.89 -28.54 28.98
CA LYS A 472 -1.01 -30.00 28.87
C LYS A 472 0.33 -30.71 28.95
N ALA A 473 1.39 -30.08 28.44
CA ALA A 473 2.74 -30.61 28.48
C ALA A 473 3.76 -29.48 28.29
N GLU A 474 4.96 -29.72 28.77
CA GLU A 474 6.14 -28.90 28.55
C GLU A 474 7.30 -29.79 28.10
N GLU A 475 8.11 -29.26 27.21
CA GLU A 475 9.32 -29.90 26.71
C GLU A 475 10.50 -28.94 26.80
N LEU A 476 11.66 -29.42 27.25
CA LEU A 476 12.90 -28.64 27.35
C LEU A 476 14.06 -29.42 26.75
N TYR A 477 14.83 -28.79 25.87
CA TYR A 477 15.96 -29.40 25.17
C TYR A 477 17.19 -28.49 25.23
N ASP A 478 18.35 -29.06 25.54
CA ASP A 478 19.65 -28.38 25.51
C ASP A 478 20.51 -28.96 24.38
N TYR A 479 20.61 -28.24 23.26
CA TYR A 479 21.34 -28.72 22.08
C TYR A 479 22.86 -28.68 22.23
N LYS A 480 23.39 -28.09 23.31
CA LYS A 480 24.81 -28.17 23.62
C LYS A 480 25.15 -29.53 24.23
N ALA A 481 24.30 -30.01 25.14
CA ALA A 481 24.49 -31.30 25.81
C ALA A 481 23.91 -32.46 24.99
N ASP A 482 22.77 -32.24 24.33
CA ASP A 482 22.03 -33.21 23.54
C ASP A 482 21.65 -32.61 22.16
N PRO A 483 22.59 -32.57 21.20
CA PRO A 483 22.35 -31.98 19.88
C PRO A 483 21.32 -32.74 19.04
N LEU A 484 20.94 -33.96 19.43
CA LEU A 484 19.99 -34.81 18.73
C LEU A 484 18.59 -34.78 19.35
N GLU A 485 18.37 -33.97 20.39
CA GLU A 485 17.06 -33.79 21.02
C GLU A 485 16.45 -35.13 21.48
N THR A 486 17.24 -35.98 22.13
CA THR A 486 16.86 -37.36 22.49
C THR A 486 15.98 -37.46 23.74
N ARG A 487 16.06 -36.51 24.67
CA ARG A 487 15.35 -36.56 25.96
C ARG A 487 14.73 -35.23 26.36
N ASN A 488 13.49 -35.25 26.83
CA ASN A 488 12.80 -34.09 27.39
C ASN A 488 13.29 -33.81 28.83
N LEU A 489 13.97 -32.68 29.02
CA LEU A 489 14.58 -32.27 30.28
C LEU A 489 13.64 -31.50 31.21
N ALA A 490 12.37 -31.26 30.83
CA ALA A 490 11.45 -30.42 31.62
C ALA A 490 11.13 -30.98 33.03
N LYS A 491 11.34 -32.28 33.25
CA LYS A 491 11.19 -32.94 34.57
C LYS A 491 12.52 -33.20 35.28
N ASP A 492 13.64 -32.87 34.64
CA ASP A 492 14.96 -33.08 35.22
C ASP A 492 15.27 -32.00 36.26
N LYS A 493 15.58 -32.43 37.49
CA LYS A 493 15.84 -31.51 38.62
C LYS A 493 17.04 -30.60 38.35
N ALA A 494 18.05 -31.08 37.61
CA ALA A 494 19.24 -30.29 37.26
C ALA A 494 18.91 -29.11 36.35
N TYR A 495 17.81 -29.20 35.58
CA TYR A 495 17.38 -28.17 34.63
C TYR A 495 16.28 -27.26 35.17
N LYS A 496 15.88 -27.40 36.45
CA LYS A 496 14.79 -26.60 37.04
C LYS A 496 15.01 -25.09 36.84
N GLN A 497 16.20 -24.59 37.16
CA GLN A 497 16.51 -23.16 37.00
C GLN A 497 16.38 -22.73 35.53
N LYS A 498 16.89 -23.53 34.59
CA LYS A 498 16.82 -23.20 33.17
C LYS A 498 15.38 -23.23 32.65
N LEU A 499 14.57 -24.18 33.12
CA LEU A 499 13.15 -24.26 32.80
C LEU A 499 12.39 -23.01 33.27
N ASP A 500 12.65 -22.57 34.51
CA ASP A 500 12.01 -21.37 35.07
C ASP A 500 12.41 -20.11 34.28
N GLU A 501 13.69 -19.95 33.92
CA GLU A 501 14.15 -18.87 33.02
C GLU A 501 13.44 -18.89 31.66
N MET A 502 13.25 -20.07 31.05
CA MET A 502 12.56 -20.20 29.76
C MET A 502 11.06 -19.93 29.87
N ARG A 503 10.42 -20.31 30.99
CA ARG A 503 9.02 -19.97 31.29
C ARG A 503 8.84 -18.46 31.43
N ASP A 504 9.79 -17.76 32.06
CA ASP A 504 9.73 -16.31 32.18
C ASP A 504 9.81 -15.62 30.81
N LEU A 505 10.75 -16.03 29.95
CA LEU A 505 10.83 -15.55 28.56
C LEU A 505 9.56 -15.86 27.77
N PHE A 506 8.98 -17.04 27.98
CA PHE A 506 7.74 -17.45 27.34
C PHE A 506 6.56 -16.55 27.77
N MET A 507 6.47 -16.23 29.06
CA MET A 507 5.45 -15.30 29.56
C MET A 507 5.70 -13.87 29.09
N GLU A 508 6.96 -13.43 28.95
CA GLU A 508 7.34 -12.15 28.32
C GLU A 508 6.77 -12.08 26.89
N PHE A 509 6.93 -13.14 26.09
CA PHE A 509 6.36 -13.22 24.74
C PHE A 509 4.83 -13.04 24.74
N PHE A 510 4.10 -13.74 25.61
CA PHE A 510 2.63 -13.62 25.66
C PHE A 510 2.13 -12.26 26.15
N LYS A 511 2.89 -11.60 27.03
CA LYS A 511 2.53 -10.28 27.59
C LYS A 511 2.84 -9.13 26.62
N ASN A 512 3.99 -9.18 25.95
CA ASN A 512 4.56 -8.01 25.28
C ASN A 512 4.65 -8.18 23.76
N ASP A 513 5.05 -9.35 23.26
CA ASP A 513 5.37 -9.55 21.84
C ASP A 513 4.19 -10.07 21.01
N ARG A 514 3.12 -10.47 21.69
CA ARG A 514 1.89 -10.99 21.08
C ARG A 514 0.82 -9.91 20.84
N ALA A 515 1.01 -8.73 21.42
CA ALA A 515 0.08 -7.63 21.30
C ALA A 515 0.06 -7.07 19.87
N TYR A 516 -1.11 -7.13 19.24
CA TYR A 516 -1.40 -6.39 18.02
C TYR A 516 -1.81 -4.97 18.40
N HIS A 517 -0.98 -3.99 18.07
CA HIS A 517 -1.38 -2.58 18.08
C HIS A 517 -2.20 -2.30 16.80
N SER A 518 -3.39 -1.73 16.91
CA SER A 518 -4.38 -1.68 15.82
C SER A 518 -4.06 -0.75 14.63
N HIS A 519 -2.80 -0.44 14.38
CA HIS A 519 -2.38 0.46 13.31
C HIS A 519 -2.25 -0.26 11.96
N SER A 520 -2.17 0.51 10.87
CA SER A 520 -1.99 0.03 9.50
C SER A 520 -0.55 -0.42 9.28
N PHE A 521 -0.30 -1.73 9.30
CA PHE A 521 1.06 -2.30 9.23
C PHE A 521 1.66 -2.20 7.83
N GLY A 522 2.89 -1.70 7.76
CA GLY A 522 3.67 -1.52 6.55
C GLY A 522 3.11 -0.47 5.57
N ALA A 523 2.04 0.24 5.95
CA ALA A 523 1.96 1.63 5.52
C ALA A 523 3.25 2.28 6.00
N VAL A 524 3.92 2.99 5.11
CA VAL A 524 5.03 3.87 5.45
C VAL A 524 4.45 4.81 6.52
N ASN A 525 4.68 4.50 7.80
CA ASN A 525 5.30 5.51 8.62
C ASN A 525 6.59 5.79 7.88
N GLY A 526 6.53 6.77 6.98
CA GLY A 526 7.70 7.57 6.83
C GLY A 526 8.00 8.06 8.26
N LYS A 527 9.02 8.84 8.41
CA LYS A 527 8.59 10.19 8.72
C LYS A 527 7.45 10.55 7.77
N LYS A 528 6.18 10.35 8.19
CA LYS A 528 5.24 11.41 7.94
C LYS A 528 5.99 12.58 8.56
N ALA A 529 6.59 13.40 7.71
CA ALA A 529 6.40 14.81 7.95
C ALA A 529 4.91 14.88 8.26
N ASP A 530 4.60 15.18 9.52
CA ASP A 530 3.23 15.30 10.01
C ASP A 530 2.42 15.84 8.83
N TRP A 531 1.34 15.17 8.40
CA TRP A 531 0.65 15.60 7.18
C TRP A 531 0.31 17.10 7.27
N ARG A 532 0.22 17.64 8.49
CA ARG A 532 0.22 19.07 8.80
C ARG A 532 1.51 19.77 8.38
N ILE A 533 2.70 19.34 8.78
CA ILE A 533 3.99 19.87 8.27
C ILE A 533 4.03 19.86 6.74
N GLU A 534 3.62 18.77 6.07
CA GLU A 534 3.61 18.72 4.61
C GLU A 534 2.57 19.68 4.00
N ALA A 535 1.38 19.74 4.61
CA ALA A 535 0.34 20.67 4.20
C ALA A 535 0.77 22.13 4.40
N GLU A 536 1.39 22.45 5.54
CA GLU A 536 1.95 23.77 5.83
C GLU A 536 3.08 24.12 4.86
N ALA A 537 3.94 23.17 4.49
CA ALA A 537 4.96 23.39 3.47
C ALA A 537 4.33 23.73 2.11
N ARG A 538 3.30 22.98 1.69
CA ARG A 538 2.55 23.28 0.46
C ARG A 538 1.76 24.60 0.54
N ILE A 539 1.23 24.95 1.70
CA ILE A 539 0.57 26.25 1.93
C ILE A 539 1.60 27.37 1.77
N GLU A 540 2.77 27.23 2.40
CA GLU A 540 3.88 28.18 2.30
C GLU A 540 4.37 28.34 0.86
N GLU A 541 4.40 27.25 0.09
CA GLU A 541 4.85 27.22 -1.29
C GLU A 541 3.80 27.77 -2.27
N HIS A 542 2.55 27.33 -2.17
CA HIS A 542 1.54 27.57 -3.20
C HIS A 542 0.58 28.71 -2.86
N ARG A 543 0.34 28.98 -1.57
CA ARG A 543 -0.64 29.99 -1.10
C ARG A 543 -0.01 31.29 -0.66
N LYS A 544 1.30 31.33 -0.48
CA LYS A 544 2.04 32.54 -0.10
C LYS A 544 3.03 32.92 -1.19
N GLY A 545 3.33 34.20 -1.26
CA GLY A 545 4.26 34.79 -2.22
C GLY A 545 5.02 35.95 -1.62
N ASP A 546 6.16 36.27 -2.23
CA ASP A 546 6.90 37.49 -1.90
C ASP A 546 6.24 38.68 -2.59
N VAL A 547 6.07 39.76 -1.83
CA VAL A 547 5.40 40.99 -2.28
C VAL A 547 6.38 42.16 -2.17
N LYS A 548 6.60 42.84 -3.29
CA LYS A 548 7.34 44.10 -3.36
C LYS A 548 6.35 45.24 -3.62
N LEU A 549 6.19 46.12 -2.65
CA LEU A 549 5.25 47.23 -2.67
C LEU A 549 5.99 48.57 -2.61
N THR A 550 5.64 49.50 -3.50
CA THR A 550 6.04 50.90 -3.43
C THR A 550 4.82 51.77 -3.14
N VAL A 551 4.81 52.41 -1.97
CA VAL A 551 3.74 53.31 -1.52
C VAL A 551 4.06 54.74 -1.94
N LEU A 552 3.13 55.36 -2.65
CA LEU A 552 3.24 56.72 -3.16
C LEU A 552 2.16 57.60 -2.52
N ASP A 553 2.54 58.82 -2.15
CA ASP A 553 1.60 59.84 -1.68
C ASP A 553 0.66 60.32 -2.81
N LYS A 554 -0.31 61.18 -2.45
CA LYS A 554 -1.25 61.74 -3.43
C LYS A 554 -0.61 62.52 -4.58
N LYS A 555 0.61 63.04 -4.38
CA LYS A 555 1.41 63.75 -5.39
C LYS A 555 2.28 62.80 -6.23
N GLY A 556 2.27 61.50 -5.95
CA GLY A 556 3.06 60.49 -6.65
C GLY A 556 4.51 60.41 -6.16
N LYS A 557 4.83 61.00 -5.00
CA LYS A 557 6.16 60.90 -4.38
C LYS A 557 6.23 59.69 -3.44
N PRO A 558 7.41 59.06 -3.26
CA PRO A 558 7.58 57.99 -2.29
C PRO A 558 7.16 58.39 -0.87
N PHE A 559 6.33 57.57 -0.24
CA PHE A 559 5.92 57.77 1.15
C PHE A 559 6.93 57.12 2.10
N ASN A 560 7.47 57.88 3.06
CA ASN A 560 8.39 57.38 4.08
C ASN A 560 7.70 57.44 5.45
N GLY A 561 7.44 56.28 6.05
CA GLY A 561 6.73 56.20 7.33
C GLY A 561 5.99 54.88 7.53
N LYS A 562 5.24 54.79 8.63
CA LYS A 562 4.44 53.60 8.97
C LYS A 562 3.27 53.41 8.01
N VAL A 563 3.11 52.19 7.53
CA VAL A 563 1.98 51.73 6.73
C VAL A 563 1.36 50.49 7.39
N LYS A 564 0.04 50.38 7.34
CA LYS A 564 -0.70 49.18 7.74
C LYS A 564 -1.12 48.44 6.48
N ILE A 565 -0.83 47.15 6.39
CA ILE A 565 -1.14 46.30 5.24
C ILE A 565 -2.01 45.15 5.75
N GLU A 566 -3.22 45.04 5.21
CA GLU A 566 -4.21 44.06 5.66
C GLU A 566 -4.76 43.32 4.44
N GLN A 567 -4.68 41.99 4.45
CA GLN A 567 -5.38 41.17 3.48
C GLN A 567 -6.88 41.30 3.72
N VAL A 568 -7.61 41.68 2.68
CA VAL A 568 -9.07 41.86 2.72
C VAL A 568 -9.80 40.78 1.92
N ARG A 569 -9.05 39.97 1.15
CA ARG A 569 -9.60 38.86 0.38
C ARG A 569 -8.54 37.82 0.04
N HIS A 570 -8.92 36.55 0.03
CA HIS A 570 -8.09 35.44 -0.43
C HIS A 570 -8.21 35.20 -1.94
N GLN A 571 -7.11 34.77 -2.56
CA GLN A 571 -7.17 34.15 -3.89
C GLN A 571 -7.86 32.78 -3.83
N PHE A 572 -7.63 32.01 -2.77
CA PHE A 572 -8.36 30.78 -2.52
C PHE A 572 -9.79 31.08 -2.07
N ARG A 573 -10.78 30.48 -2.72
CA ARG A 573 -12.18 30.82 -2.54
C ARG A 573 -12.80 30.08 -1.37
N PHE A 574 -12.75 30.69 -0.18
CA PHE A 574 -13.58 30.26 0.95
C PHE A 574 -15.00 30.77 0.76
N GLY A 575 -15.95 29.85 0.64
CA GLY A 575 -17.32 30.20 0.28
C GLY A 575 -18.41 29.52 1.09
N GLY A 576 -19.59 30.13 1.07
CA GLY A 576 -20.79 29.63 1.73
C GLY A 576 -21.97 29.62 0.76
N VAL A 577 -22.90 28.71 0.99
CA VAL A 577 -24.11 28.60 0.16
C VAL A 577 -25.28 29.34 0.78
N ILE A 578 -25.83 30.31 0.05
CA ILE A 578 -26.92 31.17 0.48
C ILE A 578 -28.26 30.44 0.34
N ASN A 579 -29.00 30.39 1.44
CA ASN A 579 -30.41 30.03 1.45
C ASN A 579 -31.24 31.31 1.22
N THR A 580 -31.91 31.39 0.07
CA THR A 580 -32.66 32.59 -0.34
C THR A 580 -33.79 32.93 0.63
N GLN A 581 -34.40 31.96 1.31
CA GLN A 581 -35.46 32.23 2.30
C GLN A 581 -34.93 32.93 3.54
N LEU A 582 -33.78 32.50 4.05
CA LEU A 582 -33.20 33.08 5.25
C LEU A 582 -32.70 34.50 4.96
N PHE A 583 -32.06 34.70 3.81
CA PHE A 583 -31.48 35.98 3.40
C PHE A 583 -32.50 37.04 2.96
N THR A 584 -33.78 36.66 2.81
CA THR A 584 -34.89 37.59 2.61
C THR A 584 -35.90 37.56 3.76
N SER A 585 -35.57 36.91 4.89
CA SER A 585 -36.42 36.86 6.07
C SER A 585 -36.32 38.14 6.91
N GLU A 586 -37.16 38.25 7.95
CA GLU A 586 -37.06 39.32 8.95
C GLU A 586 -35.71 39.35 9.67
N LYS A 587 -35.00 38.21 9.76
CA LYS A 587 -33.66 38.10 10.36
C LYS A 587 -32.53 38.29 9.32
N LYS A 588 -32.80 38.80 8.12
CA LYS A 588 -31.81 38.87 7.01
C LYS A 588 -30.50 39.54 7.39
N GLU A 589 -30.55 40.65 8.13
CA GLU A 589 -29.37 41.43 8.53
C GLU A 589 -28.41 40.57 9.36
N LYS A 590 -28.96 39.79 10.30
CA LYS A 590 -28.23 38.87 11.16
C LYS A 590 -27.55 37.75 10.37
N TYR A 591 -28.25 37.18 9.38
CA TYR A 591 -27.67 36.15 8.52
C TYR A 591 -26.61 36.70 7.57
N GLN A 592 -26.82 37.89 7.02
CA GLN A 592 -25.87 38.57 6.14
C GLN A 592 -24.58 38.93 6.90
N GLU A 593 -24.68 39.48 8.10
CA GLU A 593 -23.54 39.79 8.97
C GLU A 593 -22.74 38.53 9.34
N ALA A 594 -23.43 37.48 9.81
CA ALA A 594 -22.78 36.21 10.14
C ALA A 594 -22.13 35.54 8.92
N PHE A 595 -22.73 35.68 7.73
CA PHE A 595 -22.15 35.16 6.49
C PHE A 595 -20.86 35.89 6.10
N LEU A 596 -20.86 37.22 6.17
CA LEU A 596 -19.69 38.06 5.91
C LEU A 596 -18.53 37.75 6.87
N SER A 597 -18.81 37.22 8.06
CA SER A 597 -17.77 36.85 9.02
C SER A 597 -16.90 35.65 8.58
N LEU A 598 -17.38 34.79 7.67
CA LEU A 598 -16.66 33.55 7.28
C LEU A 598 -16.49 33.34 5.77
N PHE A 599 -17.25 34.04 4.93
CA PHE A 599 -17.35 33.70 3.51
C PHE A 599 -17.16 34.92 2.61
N GLU A 600 -16.18 34.82 1.73
CA GLU A 600 -15.85 35.85 0.73
C GLU A 600 -16.43 35.51 -0.66
N ASN A 601 -16.97 34.31 -0.81
CA ASN A 601 -17.58 33.80 -2.03
C ASN A 601 -18.91 33.13 -1.72
N ALA A 602 -19.85 33.17 -2.66
CA ALA A 602 -21.17 32.60 -2.48
C ALA A 602 -21.51 31.57 -3.57
N GLY A 603 -22.39 30.63 -3.21
CA GLY A 603 -23.27 29.94 -4.16
C GLY A 603 -24.71 30.07 -3.68
N TYR A 604 -25.70 29.75 -4.50
CA TYR A 604 -27.06 29.55 -3.99
C TYR A 604 -27.33 28.08 -3.72
N GLU A 605 -28.17 27.83 -2.71
CA GLU A 605 -28.54 26.47 -2.34
C GLU A 605 -29.40 25.84 -3.45
N ASN A 606 -30.71 26.09 -3.42
CA ASN A 606 -31.63 25.48 -4.36
C ASN A 606 -32.13 26.45 -5.44
N ALA A 607 -31.80 27.75 -5.34
CA ALA A 607 -32.29 28.78 -6.26
C ALA A 607 -31.73 28.67 -7.69
N PHE A 608 -30.60 28.00 -7.90
CA PHE A 608 -30.02 27.79 -9.23
C PHE A 608 -30.15 26.35 -9.74
N LYS A 609 -31.05 25.55 -9.12
CA LYS A 609 -31.29 24.17 -9.54
C LYS A 609 -32.47 24.10 -10.49
N ILE A 610 -32.29 23.32 -11.56
CA ILE A 610 -33.39 22.97 -12.48
C ILE A 610 -34.55 22.27 -11.75
N LYS A 611 -34.25 21.57 -10.66
CA LYS A 611 -35.22 20.88 -9.81
C LYS A 611 -36.26 21.86 -9.23
N HIS A 612 -37.53 21.46 -9.24
CA HIS A 612 -38.66 22.23 -8.68
C HIS A 612 -38.94 23.60 -9.33
N LYS A 613 -38.47 23.87 -10.56
CA LYS A 613 -38.55 25.20 -11.20
C LYS A 613 -37.88 26.32 -10.36
N ARG A 614 -36.95 25.98 -9.46
CA ARG A 614 -36.31 26.98 -8.60
C ARG A 614 -35.28 27.83 -9.31
N LEU A 615 -34.84 27.42 -10.50
CA LEU A 615 -34.09 28.24 -11.44
C LEU A 615 -34.80 29.55 -11.85
N TYR A 616 -35.98 29.87 -11.30
CA TYR A 616 -36.71 31.13 -11.41
C TYR A 616 -37.00 31.79 -10.05
N ASP A 617 -36.25 31.45 -8.99
CA ASP A 617 -36.50 31.93 -7.62
C ASP A 617 -36.24 33.43 -7.48
N LYS A 618 -37.26 34.24 -7.73
CA LYS A 618 -37.20 35.72 -7.75
C LYS A 618 -36.50 36.36 -6.55
N ARG A 619 -36.45 35.69 -5.39
CA ARG A 619 -35.73 36.18 -4.19
C ARG A 619 -34.23 36.36 -4.41
N HIS A 620 -33.63 35.68 -5.38
CA HIS A 620 -32.22 35.90 -5.71
C HIS A 620 -31.97 37.37 -6.14
N GLN A 621 -32.97 38.06 -6.71
CA GLN A 621 -32.86 39.46 -7.12
C GLN A 621 -32.78 40.40 -5.91
N GLU A 622 -33.44 40.05 -4.81
CA GLU A 622 -33.40 40.80 -3.55
C GLU A 622 -32.04 40.69 -2.85
N ILE A 623 -31.27 39.63 -3.13
CA ILE A 623 -29.95 39.37 -2.54
C ILE A 623 -28.83 39.96 -3.41
N ALA A 624 -29.08 40.25 -4.69
CA ALA A 624 -28.09 40.78 -5.61
C ALA A 624 -27.43 42.10 -5.13
N PRO A 625 -28.15 43.07 -4.52
CA PRO A 625 -27.52 44.26 -3.93
C PRO A 625 -26.49 43.90 -2.85
N PHE A 626 -26.83 43.00 -1.93
CA PHE A 626 -25.92 42.54 -0.87
C PHE A 626 -24.63 41.93 -1.44
N LEU A 627 -24.75 41.06 -2.45
CA LEU A 627 -23.58 40.46 -3.11
C LEU A 627 -22.71 41.52 -3.79
N LYS A 628 -23.33 42.49 -4.46
CA LYS A 628 -22.63 43.57 -5.18
C LYS A 628 -21.93 44.54 -4.24
N GLU A 629 -22.62 44.99 -3.19
CA GLU A 629 -22.08 45.92 -2.18
C GLU A 629 -20.87 45.33 -1.45
N ASN A 630 -20.89 44.02 -1.20
CA ASN A 630 -19.82 43.31 -0.51
C ASN A 630 -18.82 42.64 -1.46
N ASN A 631 -18.94 42.85 -2.78
CA ASN A 631 -18.09 42.26 -3.81
C ASN A 631 -17.93 40.73 -3.70
N ILE A 632 -19.02 40.03 -3.34
CA ILE A 632 -19.08 38.58 -3.18
C ILE A 632 -19.46 37.96 -4.53
N PRO A 633 -18.56 37.22 -5.19
CA PRO A 633 -18.93 36.57 -6.42
C PRO A 633 -19.74 35.31 -6.16
N LEU A 634 -20.48 34.93 -7.19
CA LEU A 634 -21.48 33.89 -7.12
C LEU A 634 -21.15 32.72 -8.04
N ARG A 635 -21.25 31.49 -7.54
CA ARG A 635 -21.19 30.25 -8.34
C ARG A 635 -22.59 29.70 -8.63
N GLY A 636 -22.76 29.17 -9.84
CA GLY A 636 -23.94 28.47 -10.32
C GLY A 636 -23.97 26.99 -9.93
N HIS A 637 -25.13 26.49 -9.48
CA HIS A 637 -25.34 25.08 -9.16
C HIS A 637 -26.84 24.72 -9.27
N ALA A 638 -27.30 23.90 -10.22
CA ALA A 638 -26.62 23.24 -11.32
C ALA A 638 -27.54 23.20 -12.55
N LEU A 639 -26.95 23.22 -13.76
CA LEU A 639 -27.70 23.32 -15.02
C LEU A 639 -28.37 21.98 -15.41
N VAL A 640 -27.62 20.88 -15.34
CA VAL A 640 -28.10 19.53 -15.69
C VAL A 640 -27.97 18.57 -14.51
N TRP A 641 -29.06 17.85 -14.22
CA TRP A 641 -29.12 16.85 -13.15
C TRP A 641 -30.00 15.67 -13.59
N GLU A 642 -29.43 14.74 -14.35
CA GLU A 642 -30.15 13.70 -15.11
C GLU A 642 -30.73 12.56 -14.23
N LYS A 643 -31.61 12.90 -13.32
CA LYS A 643 -32.39 11.95 -12.54
C LYS A 643 -33.83 12.40 -12.58
N THR A 644 -34.77 11.52 -12.96
CA THR A 644 -36.18 11.89 -13.20
C THR A 644 -36.74 12.77 -12.07
N LYS A 645 -36.58 12.36 -10.81
CA LYS A 645 -37.07 13.12 -9.65
C LYS A 645 -36.41 14.49 -9.43
N ASN A 646 -35.26 14.75 -10.05
CA ASN A 646 -34.52 16.00 -9.98
C ASN A 646 -34.84 16.93 -11.18
N MET A 647 -35.57 16.46 -12.19
CA MET A 647 -36.05 17.28 -13.30
C MET A 647 -37.36 18.02 -12.95
N PRO A 648 -37.70 19.13 -13.64
CA PRO A 648 -39.01 19.78 -13.54
C PRO A 648 -40.15 18.79 -13.81
N LYS A 649 -41.26 18.89 -13.06
CA LYS A 649 -42.41 17.96 -13.19
C LYS A 649 -42.93 17.83 -14.63
N ASN A 650 -42.95 18.93 -15.39
CA ASN A 650 -43.40 18.94 -16.79
C ASN A 650 -42.40 18.32 -17.78
N ILE A 651 -41.16 18.05 -17.37
CA ILE A 651 -40.18 17.30 -18.16
C ILE A 651 -40.20 15.80 -17.83
N GLN A 652 -40.57 15.44 -16.61
CA GLN A 652 -40.57 14.04 -16.13
C GLN A 652 -41.46 13.12 -17.00
N GLN A 653 -42.53 13.66 -17.59
CA GLN A 653 -43.41 12.90 -18.49
C GLN A 653 -42.65 12.34 -19.70
N TYR A 654 -41.73 13.10 -20.30
CA TYR A 654 -40.98 12.68 -21.48
C TYR A 654 -39.95 11.57 -21.18
N VAL A 655 -39.48 11.49 -19.92
CA VAL A 655 -38.66 10.35 -19.46
C VAL A 655 -39.51 9.08 -19.43
N ASN A 656 -40.76 9.17 -18.96
CA ASN A 656 -41.68 8.02 -18.86
C ASN A 656 -42.20 7.57 -20.24
N GLU A 657 -42.44 8.52 -21.14
CA GLU A 657 -42.88 8.29 -22.52
C GLU A 657 -41.72 7.87 -23.45
N THR A 658 -40.48 7.93 -22.97
CA THR A 658 -39.26 7.72 -23.75
C THR A 658 -39.11 8.66 -24.96
N ASP A 659 -39.77 9.82 -24.94
CA ASP A 659 -39.62 10.89 -25.93
C ASP A 659 -38.29 11.64 -25.69
N THR A 660 -37.22 11.04 -26.19
CA THR A 660 -35.85 11.55 -26.00
C THR A 660 -35.62 12.89 -26.71
N ALA A 661 -36.26 13.14 -27.86
CA ALA A 661 -36.10 14.38 -28.61
C ALA A 661 -36.70 15.58 -27.84
N THR A 662 -37.94 15.45 -27.37
CA THR A 662 -38.57 16.50 -26.57
C THR A 662 -37.89 16.66 -25.22
N LEU A 663 -37.44 15.56 -24.59
CA LEU A 663 -36.68 15.59 -23.35
C LEU A 663 -35.41 16.43 -23.48
N ILE A 664 -34.57 16.17 -24.50
CA ILE A 664 -33.35 16.94 -24.76
C ILE A 664 -33.71 18.41 -25.01
N GLN A 665 -34.66 18.69 -25.91
CA GLN A 665 -35.03 20.06 -26.26
C GLN A 665 -35.52 20.88 -25.05
N GLN A 666 -36.27 20.26 -24.14
CA GLN A 666 -36.71 20.93 -22.92
C GLN A 666 -35.55 21.19 -21.97
N LEU A 667 -34.64 20.24 -21.76
CA LEU A 667 -33.47 20.43 -20.91
C LEU A 667 -32.52 21.51 -21.47
N GLU A 668 -32.33 21.56 -22.79
CA GLU A 668 -31.59 22.62 -23.49
C GLU A 668 -32.14 24.02 -23.21
N ASN A 669 -33.47 24.18 -23.16
CA ASN A 669 -34.10 25.46 -22.83
C ASN A 669 -33.74 25.92 -21.41
N TYR A 670 -33.64 24.99 -20.46
CA TYR A 670 -33.22 25.30 -19.09
C TYR A 670 -31.73 25.64 -18.99
N VAL A 671 -30.86 24.90 -19.68
CA VAL A 671 -29.42 25.21 -19.75
C VAL A 671 -29.21 26.61 -20.33
N LYS A 672 -29.90 26.92 -21.45
CA LYS A 672 -29.85 28.24 -22.07
C LYS A 672 -30.32 29.33 -21.10
N TYR A 673 -31.47 29.16 -20.46
CA TYR A 673 -31.98 30.14 -19.51
C TYR A 673 -30.99 30.40 -18.36
N GLY A 674 -30.42 29.33 -17.78
CA GLY A 674 -29.42 29.45 -16.71
C GLY A 674 -28.20 30.29 -17.11
N LEU A 675 -27.71 30.08 -18.32
CA LEU A 675 -26.55 30.80 -18.86
C LEU A 675 -26.85 32.22 -19.39
N THR A 676 -28.12 32.56 -19.62
CA THR A 676 -28.50 33.89 -20.13
C THR A 676 -29.02 34.84 -19.07
N GLU A 677 -29.64 34.34 -18.01
CA GLU A 677 -30.34 35.17 -17.02
C GLU A 677 -29.56 35.39 -15.71
N TYR A 678 -28.51 34.59 -15.47
CA TYR A 678 -27.76 34.64 -14.22
C TYR A 678 -26.31 35.07 -14.43
N ASP A 679 -25.91 36.09 -13.68
CA ASP A 679 -24.53 36.56 -13.62
C ASP A 679 -23.79 35.79 -12.52
N VAL A 680 -23.03 34.77 -12.95
CA VAL A 680 -22.20 33.92 -12.09
C VAL A 680 -20.83 33.76 -12.70
N MET A 681 -19.83 33.45 -11.88
CA MET A 681 -18.46 33.22 -12.34
C MET A 681 -18.25 31.85 -12.99
N GLU A 682 -19.09 30.88 -12.61
CA GLU A 682 -18.92 29.48 -12.99
C GLU A 682 -20.23 28.72 -12.84
N TRP A 683 -20.35 27.60 -13.52
CA TRP A 683 -21.50 26.72 -13.46
C TRP A 683 -21.10 25.26 -13.30
N ASP A 684 -21.75 24.56 -12.37
CA ASP A 684 -21.87 23.12 -12.45
C ASP A 684 -22.79 22.77 -13.63
N VAL A 685 -22.19 22.44 -14.78
CA VAL A 685 -22.94 22.06 -15.97
C VAL A 685 -23.63 20.73 -15.74
N LEU A 686 -22.89 19.74 -15.25
CA LEU A 686 -23.38 18.40 -14.96
C LEU A 686 -23.15 18.04 -13.50
N ASN A 687 -24.22 17.59 -12.83
CA ASN A 687 -24.19 17.26 -11.41
C ASN A 687 -24.52 15.79 -11.13
N GLU A 688 -23.64 15.14 -10.37
CA GLU A 688 -23.75 13.76 -9.87
C GLU A 688 -23.94 12.68 -10.97
N PRO A 689 -23.15 12.68 -12.06
CA PRO A 689 -23.35 11.77 -13.19
C PRO A 689 -23.37 10.29 -12.79
N ARG A 690 -22.70 9.88 -11.71
CA ARG A 690 -22.80 8.51 -11.18
C ARG A 690 -24.22 8.10 -10.81
N GLU A 691 -25.03 9.01 -10.28
CA GLU A 691 -26.40 8.71 -9.84
C GLU A 691 -27.48 9.33 -10.72
N CYS A 692 -27.06 10.13 -11.69
CA CYS A 692 -27.88 10.99 -12.53
C CYS A 692 -27.38 10.92 -13.97
N HIS A 693 -27.72 9.84 -14.67
CA HIS A 693 -27.36 9.57 -16.07
C HIS A 693 -28.55 9.01 -16.87
N VAL A 694 -29.79 9.35 -16.48
CA VAL A 694 -30.99 8.78 -17.14
C VAL A 694 -31.13 9.22 -18.60
N VAL A 695 -30.64 10.41 -18.97
CA VAL A 695 -30.73 10.88 -20.36
C VAL A 695 -29.65 10.18 -21.18
N GLN A 696 -28.45 10.00 -20.64
CA GLN A 696 -27.42 9.12 -21.23
C GLN A 696 -27.98 7.71 -21.48
N ASP A 697 -28.66 7.14 -20.48
CA ASP A 697 -29.22 5.79 -20.57
C ASP A 697 -30.34 5.66 -21.60
N LEU A 698 -31.21 6.66 -21.73
CA LEU A 698 -32.32 6.62 -22.69
C LEU A 698 -31.85 6.87 -24.13
N THR A 699 -30.94 7.82 -24.31
CA THR A 699 -30.45 8.23 -25.64
C THR A 699 -29.39 7.28 -26.19
N LYS A 700 -28.67 6.57 -25.31
CA LYS A 700 -27.47 5.79 -25.64
C LYS A 700 -26.36 6.62 -26.29
N GLN A 701 -26.38 7.94 -26.07
CA GLN A 701 -25.37 8.88 -26.54
C GLN A 701 -24.50 9.34 -25.36
N ASN A 702 -23.34 9.93 -25.67
CA ASN A 702 -22.49 10.58 -24.68
C ASN A 702 -23.08 11.93 -24.28
N THR A 703 -24.17 11.90 -23.51
CA THR A 703 -24.82 13.13 -23.04
C THR A 703 -23.95 13.88 -22.04
N TRP A 704 -23.01 13.20 -21.37
CA TRP A 704 -22.02 13.86 -20.53
C TRP A 704 -21.23 14.93 -21.30
N ALA A 705 -20.69 14.59 -22.48
CA ALA A 705 -20.02 15.58 -23.33
C ALA A 705 -21.00 16.59 -23.95
N TYR A 706 -22.15 16.11 -24.42
CA TYR A 706 -23.17 16.92 -25.09
C TYR A 706 -23.55 18.17 -24.29
N TRP A 707 -23.75 18.03 -22.97
CA TRP A 707 -24.17 19.16 -22.15
C TRP A 707 -23.13 20.25 -22.05
N PHE A 708 -21.83 19.90 -22.03
CA PHE A 708 -20.76 20.89 -22.05
C PHE A 708 -20.68 21.60 -23.41
N GLU A 709 -20.82 20.86 -24.51
CA GLU A 709 -20.83 21.44 -25.87
C GLU A 709 -22.03 22.39 -26.07
N TYR A 710 -23.23 21.96 -25.68
CA TYR A 710 -24.43 22.79 -25.77
C TYR A 710 -24.34 24.01 -24.85
N ALA A 711 -23.85 23.83 -23.62
CA ALA A 711 -23.62 24.93 -22.70
C ALA A 711 -22.65 25.96 -23.29
N ASP A 712 -21.57 25.55 -23.96
CA ASP A 712 -20.59 26.49 -24.53
C ASP A 712 -21.11 27.17 -25.80
N LYS A 713 -21.95 26.47 -26.57
CA LYS A 713 -22.68 27.04 -27.71
C LYS A 713 -23.58 28.20 -27.31
N VAL A 714 -24.22 28.12 -26.13
CA VAL A 714 -25.13 29.18 -25.63
C VAL A 714 -24.48 30.11 -24.60
N ARG A 715 -23.22 29.87 -24.22
CA ARG A 715 -22.44 30.67 -23.27
C ARG A 715 -22.21 32.08 -23.84
N LYS A 716 -22.83 33.10 -23.22
CA LYS A 716 -22.61 34.51 -23.58
C LYS A 716 -21.28 35.05 -23.07
N ASN A 717 -20.94 34.75 -21.82
CA ASN A 717 -19.71 35.22 -21.18
C ASN A 717 -18.67 34.09 -21.17
N LYS A 718 -17.62 34.24 -22.00
CA LYS A 718 -16.54 33.24 -22.11
C LYS A 718 -15.63 33.16 -20.86
N GLN A 719 -15.80 34.05 -19.88
CA GLN A 719 -15.12 33.97 -18.58
C GLN A 719 -15.81 33.00 -17.61
N VAL A 720 -17.04 32.56 -17.90
CA VAL A 720 -17.78 31.64 -17.03
C VAL A 720 -17.26 30.22 -17.18
N LYS A 721 -16.59 29.71 -16.14
CA LYS A 721 -16.00 28.36 -16.14
C LYS A 721 -17.06 27.26 -16.01
N PHE A 722 -16.88 26.14 -16.69
CA PHE A 722 -17.75 24.95 -16.58
C PHE A 722 -17.15 23.83 -15.74
N TYR A 723 -17.93 23.37 -14.77
CA TYR A 723 -17.57 22.34 -13.82
C TYR A 723 -18.37 21.06 -14.03
N LEU A 724 -17.68 19.94 -13.88
CA LEU A 724 -18.28 18.64 -13.58
C LEU A 724 -18.31 18.46 -12.06
N ASN A 725 -19.49 18.40 -11.44
CA ASN A 725 -19.62 18.32 -9.98
C ASN A 725 -20.14 16.94 -9.54
N GLU A 726 -19.35 16.19 -8.76
CA GLU A 726 -19.70 14.81 -8.37
C GLU A 726 -19.67 14.59 -6.85
N ASN A 727 -20.53 13.68 -6.40
CA ASN A 727 -20.65 13.26 -5.02
C ASN A 727 -20.01 11.89 -4.76
N LYS A 728 -19.74 11.59 -3.49
CA LYS A 728 -19.23 10.28 -3.05
C LYS A 728 -17.91 9.89 -3.75
N VAL A 729 -17.03 10.88 -3.97
CA VAL A 729 -15.68 10.68 -4.51
C VAL A 729 -14.65 11.01 -3.43
N ILE A 730 -14.35 12.29 -3.20
CA ILE A 730 -13.32 12.71 -2.23
C ILE A 730 -13.74 12.35 -0.80
N SER A 731 -14.99 12.64 -0.42
CA SER A 731 -15.55 12.37 0.90
C SER A 731 -16.19 10.98 1.06
N ALA A 732 -16.06 10.09 0.06
CA ALA A 732 -16.74 8.80 0.09
C ALA A 732 -16.22 7.87 1.19
N PRO A 733 -17.08 7.00 1.76
CA PRO A 733 -16.63 5.91 2.60
C PRO A 733 -15.59 5.01 1.93
N TYR A 734 -14.56 4.59 2.67
CA TYR A 734 -13.44 3.79 2.16
C TYR A 734 -13.86 2.60 1.29
N LYS A 735 -14.92 1.88 1.67
CA LYS A 735 -15.39 0.67 0.97
C LYS A 735 -15.90 0.94 -0.46
N VAL A 736 -16.30 2.17 -0.76
CA VAL A 736 -16.92 2.52 -2.06
C VAL A 736 -16.12 3.58 -2.83
N ALA A 737 -15.14 4.22 -2.19
CA ALA A 737 -14.39 5.33 -2.77
C ALA A 737 -13.72 4.94 -4.10
N ASP A 738 -12.97 3.82 -4.15
CA ASP A 738 -12.25 3.43 -5.37
C ASP A 738 -13.20 3.17 -6.55
N LYS A 739 -14.31 2.45 -6.32
CA LYS A 739 -15.30 2.20 -7.37
C LYS A 739 -15.90 3.51 -7.91
N ASN A 740 -16.19 4.47 -7.03
CA ASN A 740 -16.77 5.74 -7.43
C ASN A 740 -15.74 6.63 -8.14
N ILE A 741 -14.48 6.64 -7.69
CA ILE A 741 -13.38 7.34 -8.34
C ILE A 741 -13.20 6.82 -9.77
N GLN A 742 -13.17 5.50 -9.98
CA GLN A 742 -13.02 4.91 -11.31
C GLN A 742 -14.18 5.25 -12.25
N PHE A 743 -15.41 5.26 -11.74
CA PHE A 743 -16.56 5.70 -12.52
C PHE A 743 -16.42 7.17 -12.94
N HIS A 744 -16.03 8.03 -12.00
CA HIS A 744 -15.90 9.46 -12.28
C HIS A 744 -14.75 9.78 -13.24
N TYR A 745 -13.63 9.05 -13.13
CA TYR A 745 -12.54 9.06 -14.11
C TYR A 745 -13.06 8.82 -15.53
N LYS A 746 -13.85 7.75 -15.70
CA LYS A 746 -14.43 7.45 -17.00
C LYS A 746 -15.31 8.57 -17.53
N VAL A 747 -16.11 9.21 -16.68
CA VAL A 747 -16.95 10.36 -17.10
C VAL A 747 -16.06 11.50 -17.60
N ILE A 748 -14.98 11.83 -16.89
CA ILE A 748 -14.03 12.87 -17.29
C ILE A 748 -13.36 12.50 -18.62
N GLU A 749 -12.86 11.27 -18.75
CA GLU A 749 -12.24 10.76 -19.97
C GLU A 749 -13.21 10.81 -21.17
N ASP A 750 -14.47 10.40 -20.99
CA ASP A 750 -15.49 10.41 -22.03
C ASP A 750 -15.85 11.84 -22.48
N ILE A 751 -15.78 12.84 -21.60
CA ILE A 751 -15.97 14.26 -21.95
C ILE A 751 -14.74 14.80 -22.69
N LEU A 752 -13.53 14.55 -22.16
CA LEU A 752 -12.28 15.05 -22.73
C LEU A 752 -11.94 14.40 -24.08
N ALA A 753 -12.34 13.15 -24.31
CA ALA A 753 -12.08 12.41 -25.55
C ALA A 753 -12.68 13.08 -26.80
N VAL A 754 -13.71 13.91 -26.64
CA VAL A 754 -14.36 14.65 -27.74
C VAL A 754 -14.05 16.15 -27.70
N ASN A 755 -13.12 16.58 -26.84
CA ASN A 755 -12.74 17.99 -26.62
C ASN A 755 -13.91 18.88 -26.17
N ALA A 756 -14.88 18.32 -25.45
CA ALA A 756 -15.94 19.10 -24.84
C ALA A 756 -15.35 20.02 -23.73
N PRO A 757 -15.92 21.23 -23.51
CA PRO A 757 -15.30 22.30 -22.71
C PRO A 757 -15.45 22.08 -21.19
N LEU A 758 -14.88 20.99 -20.68
CA LEU A 758 -14.70 20.73 -19.25
C LEU A 758 -13.48 21.51 -18.74
N GLU A 759 -13.73 22.55 -17.95
CA GLU A 759 -12.68 23.49 -17.54
C GLU A 759 -12.26 23.30 -16.08
N ALA A 760 -13.07 22.64 -15.25
CA ALA A 760 -12.76 22.40 -13.85
C ALA A 760 -13.60 21.25 -13.24
N LEU A 761 -13.19 20.77 -12.07
CA LEU A 761 -13.81 19.67 -11.35
C LEU A 761 -14.34 20.12 -9.99
N GLY A 762 -15.58 19.74 -9.66
CA GLY A 762 -16.22 19.98 -8.38
C GLY A 762 -16.43 18.68 -7.61
N PHE A 763 -16.12 18.68 -6.32
CA PHE A 763 -16.31 17.51 -5.46
C PHE A 763 -17.19 17.84 -4.26
N GLN A 764 -18.40 17.26 -4.23
CA GLN A 764 -19.29 17.42 -3.09
C GLN A 764 -18.70 16.72 -1.86
N SER A 765 -18.30 17.53 -0.89
CA SER A 765 -17.45 17.16 0.24
C SER A 765 -18.28 16.83 1.49
N ARG A 766 -19.38 16.10 1.29
CA ARG A 766 -20.29 15.66 2.36
C ARG A 766 -19.69 14.50 3.17
N MET A 767 -19.17 14.81 4.36
CA MET A 767 -18.50 13.85 5.24
C MET A 767 -19.52 13.03 6.03
N LYS A 768 -19.66 11.73 5.70
CA LYS A 768 -20.54 10.77 6.42
C LYS A 768 -19.79 9.82 7.34
N GLN A 769 -18.47 9.86 7.27
CA GLN A 769 -17.51 9.21 8.16
C GLN A 769 -16.26 10.09 8.21
N HIS A 770 -15.43 9.94 9.24
CA HIS A 770 -14.11 10.57 9.27
C HIS A 770 -13.23 9.93 8.19
N ILE A 771 -12.72 10.75 7.27
CA ILE A 771 -11.71 10.37 6.27
C ILE A 771 -10.40 10.99 6.73
N LYS A 772 -9.34 10.19 6.78
CA LYS A 772 -8.02 10.69 7.18
C LYS A 772 -7.54 11.76 6.19
N PRO A 773 -6.82 12.80 6.66
CA PRO A 773 -6.32 13.89 5.83
C PRO A 773 -5.52 13.42 4.60
N GLU A 774 -4.69 12.39 4.79
CA GLU A 774 -3.81 11.88 3.73
C GLU A 774 -4.60 11.12 2.66
N ASP A 775 -5.72 10.48 3.05
CA ASP A 775 -6.62 9.84 2.11
C ASP A 775 -7.43 10.87 1.32
N LEU A 776 -7.82 11.99 1.95
CA LEU A 776 -8.44 13.12 1.23
C LEU A 776 -7.46 13.69 0.20
N TYR A 777 -6.22 13.96 0.62
CA TYR A 777 -5.17 14.50 -0.25
C TYR A 777 -4.86 13.55 -1.42
N ALA A 778 -4.65 12.26 -1.13
CA ALA A 778 -4.37 11.26 -2.17
C ALA A 778 -5.52 11.09 -3.18
N ARG A 779 -6.77 11.33 -2.75
CA ARG A 779 -7.92 11.32 -3.68
C ARG A 779 -7.94 12.56 -4.56
N LEU A 780 -7.58 13.74 -4.04
CA LEU A 780 -7.43 14.95 -4.85
C LEU A 780 -6.31 14.80 -5.88
N GLU A 781 -5.16 14.24 -5.48
CA GLU A 781 -4.03 13.95 -6.38
C GLU A 781 -4.37 12.99 -7.52
N LYS A 782 -5.35 12.10 -7.33
CA LYS A 782 -5.87 11.31 -8.44
C LYS A 782 -6.51 12.22 -9.49
N PHE A 783 -7.34 13.18 -9.11
CA PHE A 783 -7.99 14.05 -10.10
C PHE A 783 -7.08 15.16 -10.63
N ALA A 784 -6.04 15.52 -9.86
CA ALA A 784 -4.96 16.41 -10.27
C ALA A 784 -4.31 16.02 -11.61
N SER A 785 -4.26 14.71 -11.90
CA SER A 785 -3.67 14.17 -13.14
C SER A 785 -4.35 14.63 -14.43
N PHE A 786 -5.60 15.09 -14.35
CA PHE A 786 -6.31 15.67 -15.50
C PHE A 786 -5.87 17.11 -15.82
N GLY A 787 -5.05 17.73 -14.96
CA GLY A 787 -4.55 19.09 -15.19
C GLY A 787 -5.59 20.19 -14.99
N LEU A 788 -6.78 19.87 -14.49
CA LEU A 788 -7.90 20.80 -14.32
C LEU A 788 -7.93 21.40 -12.91
N PRO A 789 -8.30 22.69 -12.75
CA PRO A 789 -8.65 23.26 -11.46
C PRO A 789 -9.73 22.47 -10.73
N MET A 790 -9.66 22.45 -9.40
CA MET A 790 -10.57 21.69 -8.55
C MET A 790 -11.23 22.57 -7.49
N LEU A 791 -12.45 22.23 -7.10
CA LEU A 791 -13.18 22.83 -5.99
C LEU A 791 -13.72 21.75 -5.06
N GLY A 792 -13.54 21.95 -3.74
CA GLY A 792 -14.37 21.24 -2.77
C GLY A 792 -15.70 21.95 -2.63
N THR A 793 -16.75 21.36 -3.17
CA THR A 793 -18.11 21.89 -3.11
C THR A 793 -18.85 21.24 -1.96
N GLU A 794 -19.95 21.85 -1.51
CA GLU A 794 -20.91 21.24 -0.59
C GLU A 794 -20.32 20.57 0.67
N PHE A 795 -19.35 21.20 1.34
CA PHE A 795 -18.81 20.72 2.60
C PHE A 795 -19.88 20.76 3.70
N GLU A 796 -20.11 19.62 4.32
CA GLU A 796 -20.94 19.45 5.52
C GLU A 796 -20.60 18.12 6.19
N ILE A 797 -20.73 18.06 7.52
CA ILE A 797 -20.53 16.84 8.31
C ILE A 797 -21.90 16.29 8.70
N VAL A 798 -22.25 15.14 8.12
CA VAL A 798 -23.59 14.56 8.21
C VAL A 798 -23.53 13.25 8.97
N ASP A 799 -24.22 13.23 10.11
CA ASP A 799 -24.42 12.00 10.89
C ASP A 799 -25.03 10.90 10.01
N SER A 800 -24.47 9.70 10.09
CA SER A 800 -24.91 8.58 9.27
C SER A 800 -25.08 7.32 10.12
N PRO A 801 -25.60 6.21 9.55
CA PRO A 801 -25.56 4.91 10.22
C PRO A 801 -24.12 4.41 10.48
N TYR A 802 -23.11 4.97 9.79
CA TYR A 802 -21.71 4.58 9.94
C TYR A 802 -21.01 5.30 11.10
N GLN A 803 -21.36 6.57 11.34
CA GLN A 803 -20.73 7.40 12.36
C GLN A 803 -21.67 8.53 12.79
N LYS A 804 -21.74 8.76 14.10
CA LYS A 804 -22.29 9.98 14.70
C LYS A 804 -21.12 10.84 15.16
N PHE A 805 -21.20 12.14 14.95
CA PHE A 805 -20.10 13.05 15.25
C PHE A 805 -20.41 13.92 16.46
N THR A 806 -19.48 13.94 17.41
CA THR A 806 -19.46 14.91 18.51
C THR A 806 -19.04 16.30 17.99
N GLU A 807 -19.20 17.34 18.82
CA GLU A 807 -18.69 18.68 18.47
C GLU A 807 -17.17 18.69 18.29
N ALA A 808 -16.43 17.89 19.08
CA ALA A 808 -14.99 17.74 18.94
C ALA A 808 -14.61 17.08 17.60
N ASP A 809 -15.30 16.01 17.20
CA ASP A 809 -15.08 15.37 15.90
C ASP A 809 -15.34 16.35 14.75
N ARG A 810 -16.39 17.16 14.87
CA ARG A 810 -16.78 18.16 13.88
C ARG A 810 -15.74 19.26 13.72
N ALA A 811 -15.24 19.78 14.84
CA ALA A 811 -14.14 20.73 14.87
C ALA A 811 -12.89 20.16 14.20
N GLN A 812 -12.49 18.94 14.58
CA GLN A 812 -11.32 18.27 14.03
C GLN A 812 -11.44 18.03 12.52
N ILE A 813 -12.55 17.43 12.07
CA ILE A 813 -12.76 17.12 10.65
C ILE A 813 -12.80 18.40 9.80
N THR A 814 -13.35 19.50 10.35
CA THR A 814 -13.35 20.79 9.67
C THR A 814 -11.94 21.34 9.50
N GLU A 815 -11.12 21.34 10.56
CA GLU A 815 -9.71 21.74 10.48
C GLU A 815 -8.96 20.90 9.44
N GLU A 816 -9.12 19.59 9.51
CA GLU A 816 -8.43 18.63 8.64
C GLU A 816 -8.80 18.81 7.17
N ALA A 817 -10.11 18.88 6.88
CA ALA A 817 -10.59 19.10 5.52
C ALA A 817 -10.15 20.47 4.98
N MET A 818 -10.32 21.55 5.75
CA MET A 818 -9.86 22.88 5.33
C MET A 818 -8.38 22.87 4.99
N THR A 819 -7.54 22.27 5.85
CA THR A 819 -6.08 22.24 5.67
C THR A 819 -5.69 21.45 4.43
N VAL A 820 -6.32 20.29 4.19
CA VAL A 820 -6.03 19.47 3.00
C VAL A 820 -6.39 20.20 1.72
N TYR A 821 -7.62 20.72 1.60
CA TYR A 821 -8.08 21.42 0.41
C TYR A 821 -7.30 22.71 0.18
N PHE A 822 -7.01 23.48 1.23
CA PHE A 822 -6.21 24.70 1.13
C PHE A 822 -4.75 24.38 0.72
N SER A 823 -4.16 23.28 1.18
CA SER A 823 -2.77 22.94 0.83
C SER A 823 -2.57 22.42 -0.60
N HIS A 824 -3.61 21.96 -1.30
CA HIS A 824 -3.45 21.31 -2.60
C HIS A 824 -3.31 22.35 -3.74
N PRO A 825 -2.26 22.29 -4.59
CA PRO A 825 -1.94 23.35 -5.56
C PRO A 825 -3.05 23.64 -6.58
N GLN A 826 -3.75 22.60 -7.07
CA GLN A 826 -4.83 22.76 -8.05
C GLN A 826 -6.23 22.97 -7.44
N VAL A 827 -6.38 22.94 -6.12
CA VAL A 827 -7.67 23.27 -5.50
C VAL A 827 -7.77 24.79 -5.38
N GLU A 828 -8.81 25.40 -5.90
CA GLU A 828 -8.99 26.86 -5.92
C GLU A 828 -9.96 27.38 -4.86
N GLY A 829 -10.64 26.50 -4.13
CA GLY A 829 -11.69 26.91 -3.19
C GLY A 829 -12.38 25.76 -2.46
N PHE A 830 -13.10 26.14 -1.40
CA PHE A 830 -13.83 25.24 -0.52
C PHE A 830 -15.13 25.88 -0.02
N TYR A 831 -16.27 25.24 -0.31
CA TYR A 831 -17.60 25.83 -0.10
C TYR A 831 -18.44 25.04 0.92
N VAL A 832 -18.94 25.73 1.95
CA VAL A 832 -19.86 25.17 2.96
C VAL A 832 -21.28 25.11 2.41
N TRP A 833 -21.91 23.92 2.46
CA TRP A 833 -23.27 23.72 1.93
C TRP A 833 -24.36 24.32 2.81
N THR A 834 -24.22 24.20 4.13
CA THR A 834 -25.24 24.63 5.10
C THR A 834 -24.66 25.66 6.06
N PRO A 835 -24.55 26.95 5.68
CA PRO A 835 -24.15 27.99 6.62
C PRO A 835 -25.11 28.10 7.81
N PHE A 836 -26.43 28.08 7.58
CA PHE A 836 -27.45 28.28 8.62
C PHE A 836 -28.47 27.14 8.64
N GLY A 837 -28.89 26.71 9.82
CA GLY A 837 -29.97 25.72 9.98
C GLY A 837 -30.13 25.16 11.39
N GLU A 838 -31.25 24.48 11.63
CA GLU A 838 -31.51 23.77 12.89
C GLU A 838 -30.65 22.49 13.01
N ASP A 839 -30.40 21.84 11.87
CA ASP A 839 -29.61 20.61 11.77
C ASP A 839 -28.19 20.79 12.30
N ARG A 840 -27.64 19.74 12.93
CA ARG A 840 -26.27 19.74 13.46
C ARG A 840 -25.16 19.89 12.43
N LYS A 841 -25.49 19.82 11.14
CA LYS A 841 -24.55 20.01 10.03
C LYS A 841 -24.32 21.48 9.67
N ALA A 842 -25.14 22.39 10.22
CA ALA A 842 -25.05 23.82 9.94
C ALA A 842 -23.89 24.47 10.69
N PHE A 843 -23.24 25.46 10.07
CA PHE A 843 -22.18 26.24 10.71
C PHE A 843 -22.73 27.16 11.80
N PHE A 844 -23.92 27.70 11.59
CA PHE A 844 -24.65 28.54 12.51
C PHE A 844 -26.04 27.95 12.77
N ASP A 845 -26.57 28.15 13.97
CA ASP A 845 -28.00 27.92 14.23
C ASP A 845 -28.88 29.03 13.60
N LEU A 846 -30.20 28.94 13.76
CA LEU A 846 -31.16 29.94 13.25
C LEU A 846 -31.16 31.27 14.03
N ASP A 847 -30.38 31.35 15.10
CA ASP A 847 -30.08 32.58 15.82
C ASP A 847 -28.64 33.03 15.53
N ALA A 848 -28.06 32.57 14.41
CA ALA A 848 -26.72 32.91 13.94
C ALA A 848 -25.60 32.72 14.99
N ASN A 849 -25.80 31.83 15.97
CA ASN A 849 -24.74 31.47 16.90
C ASN A 849 -23.80 30.45 16.22
N PRO A 850 -22.47 30.65 16.28
CA PRO A 850 -21.53 29.77 15.61
C PRO A 850 -21.40 28.42 16.35
N ARG A 851 -21.44 27.33 15.57
CA ARG A 851 -21.15 25.96 16.03
C ARG A 851 -19.65 25.66 15.94
N ALA A 852 -19.27 24.44 16.34
CA ALA A 852 -17.87 24.01 16.41
C ALA A 852 -17.13 24.18 15.08
N GLU A 853 -17.77 23.81 13.96
CA GLU A 853 -17.23 23.95 12.61
C GLU A 853 -16.98 25.41 12.23
N ALA A 854 -17.93 26.32 12.49
CA ALA A 854 -17.79 27.75 12.24
C ALA A 854 -16.65 28.39 13.03
N LYS A 855 -16.48 27.99 14.30
CA LYS A 855 -15.39 28.48 15.16
C LYS A 855 -14.02 28.06 14.62
N VAL A 856 -13.88 26.82 14.18
CA VAL A 856 -12.64 26.32 13.55
C VAL A 856 -12.38 27.01 12.22
N TRP A 857 -13.41 27.20 11.41
CA TRP A 857 -13.30 27.91 10.14
C TRP A 857 -12.81 29.35 10.33
N ALA A 858 -13.42 30.10 11.25
CA ALA A 858 -12.98 31.45 11.63
C ALA A 858 -11.51 31.47 12.05
N LYS A 859 -11.11 30.52 12.91
CA LYS A 859 -9.74 30.40 13.41
C LYS A 859 -8.76 30.17 12.25
N LYS A 860 -9.06 29.26 11.32
CA LYS A 860 -8.19 28.97 10.17
C LYS A 860 -8.10 30.13 9.19
N LEU A 861 -9.20 30.84 8.93
CA LEU A 861 -9.14 32.07 8.12
C LEU A 861 -8.23 33.12 8.74
N ASN A 862 -8.29 33.31 10.05
CA ASN A 862 -7.40 34.24 10.75
C ASN A 862 -5.93 33.79 10.71
N GLU A 863 -5.65 32.49 10.86
CA GLU A 863 -4.30 31.92 10.71
C GLU A 863 -3.76 32.05 9.29
N TRP A 864 -4.63 31.95 8.28
CA TRP A 864 -4.27 32.02 6.86
C TRP A 864 -4.40 33.41 6.25
N SER A 865 -4.48 34.46 7.06
CA SER A 865 -4.55 35.84 6.57
C SER A 865 -3.29 36.61 6.92
N THR A 866 -2.94 37.59 6.08
CA THR A 866 -1.77 38.46 6.32
C THR A 866 -2.21 39.83 6.81
N SER A 867 -1.74 40.23 7.99
CA SER A 867 -1.89 41.59 8.53
C SER A 867 -0.61 42.02 9.22
N LEU A 868 -0.06 43.18 8.84
CA LEU A 868 1.20 43.67 9.39
C LEU A 868 1.31 45.20 9.33
N GLU A 869 2.09 45.75 10.27
CA GLU A 869 2.59 47.11 10.19
C GLU A 869 4.04 47.10 9.70
N ALA A 870 4.34 47.92 8.71
CA ALA A 870 5.69 48.07 8.16
C ALA A 870 6.08 49.54 8.04
N ASN A 871 7.39 49.81 8.02
CA ASN A 871 7.89 51.13 7.67
C ASN A 871 8.32 51.14 6.21
N ALA A 872 7.69 51.99 5.39
CA ALA A 872 8.14 52.25 4.04
C ALA A 872 9.44 53.05 4.06
N ASP A 873 10.45 52.62 3.30
CA ASP A 873 11.77 53.26 3.27
C ASP A 873 11.75 54.65 2.57
N LYS A 874 12.92 55.29 2.44
CA LYS A 874 13.04 56.59 1.74
C LYS A 874 12.60 56.56 0.27
N LYS A 875 12.52 55.37 -0.34
CA LYS A 875 12.02 55.13 -1.70
C LYS A 875 10.57 54.61 -1.70
N GLY A 876 9.91 54.61 -0.55
CA GLY A 876 8.52 54.17 -0.37
C GLY A 876 8.34 52.66 -0.40
N LYS A 877 9.43 51.89 -0.28
CA LYS A 877 9.40 50.45 -0.48
C LYS A 877 9.10 49.69 0.80
N VAL A 878 8.28 48.66 0.65
CA VAL A 878 7.95 47.65 1.65
C VAL A 878 8.04 46.29 0.98
N THR A 879 8.71 45.34 1.64
CA THR A 879 8.77 43.95 1.21
C THR A 879 8.28 43.05 2.31
N PHE A 880 7.39 42.12 1.98
CA PHE A 880 6.87 41.14 2.93
C PHE A 880 6.51 39.85 2.19
N ARG A 881 6.33 38.78 2.95
CA ARG A 881 5.81 37.50 2.45
C ARG A 881 4.40 37.32 3.01
N GLY A 882 3.42 37.13 2.14
CA GLY A 882 2.01 37.09 2.51
C GLY A 882 1.21 36.10 1.69
N PHE A 883 0.01 35.77 2.16
CA PHE A 883 -0.95 34.94 1.45
C PHE A 883 -1.44 35.63 0.17
N LYS A 884 -1.69 34.86 -0.88
CA LYS A 884 -2.12 35.40 -2.18
C LYS A 884 -3.56 35.92 -2.10
N GLY A 885 -3.79 37.09 -2.67
CA GLY A 885 -5.11 37.73 -2.72
C GLY A 885 -5.04 39.26 -2.70
N THR A 886 -6.15 39.88 -2.29
CA THR A 886 -6.32 41.33 -2.30
C THR A 886 -5.95 41.93 -0.95
N TYR A 887 -5.19 43.02 -0.97
CA TYR A 887 -4.71 43.73 0.20
C TYR A 887 -5.17 45.18 0.21
N LYS A 888 -5.41 45.73 1.39
CA LYS A 888 -5.58 47.16 1.66
C LYS A 888 -4.33 47.69 2.34
N VAL A 889 -3.67 48.67 1.70
CA VAL A 889 -2.64 49.48 2.36
C VAL A 889 -3.28 50.75 2.91
N THR A 890 -2.96 51.09 4.16
CA THR A 890 -3.49 52.25 4.88
C THR A 890 -2.34 53.04 5.50
N ILE A 891 -2.40 54.37 5.43
CA ILE A 891 -1.49 55.27 6.14
C ILE A 891 -2.29 56.34 6.89
N THR A 892 -1.71 56.86 7.97
CA THR A 892 -2.24 58.02 8.69
C THR A 892 -1.21 59.14 8.68
N GLN A 893 -1.58 60.29 8.12
CA GLN A 893 -0.72 61.48 8.05
C GLN A 893 -1.53 62.71 8.45
N ASN A 894 -1.03 63.47 9.43
CA ASN A 894 -1.67 64.70 9.94
C ASN A 894 -3.15 64.50 10.34
N GLY A 895 -3.46 63.38 11.01
CA GLY A 895 -4.82 63.04 11.45
C GLY A 895 -5.77 62.58 10.33
N LYS A 896 -5.31 62.46 9.08
CA LYS A 896 -6.09 61.94 7.95
C LYS A 896 -5.60 60.54 7.55
N THR A 897 -6.54 59.66 7.24
CA THR A 897 -6.27 58.28 6.82
C THR A 897 -6.46 58.13 5.32
N PHE A 898 -5.49 57.50 4.66
CA PHE A 898 -5.53 57.23 3.22
C PHE A 898 -5.41 55.73 3.01
N SER A 899 -6.12 55.15 2.03
CA SER A 899 -6.00 53.73 1.73
C SER A 899 -6.20 53.39 0.25
N LYS A 900 -5.72 52.21 -0.15
CA LYS A 900 -5.89 51.70 -1.52
C LYS A 900 -5.77 50.17 -1.54
N LEU A 901 -6.55 49.53 -2.41
CA LEU A 901 -6.47 48.10 -2.69
C LEU A 901 -5.41 47.77 -3.74
N PHE A 902 -4.76 46.61 -3.60
CA PHE A 902 -3.87 46.01 -4.58
C PHE A 902 -3.91 44.47 -4.52
N GLU A 903 -3.57 43.80 -5.62
CA GLU A 903 -3.51 42.33 -5.70
C GLU A 903 -2.08 41.82 -5.50
N ALA A 904 -1.94 40.70 -4.80
CA ALA A 904 -0.67 40.01 -4.58
C ALA A 904 -0.82 38.52 -4.94
N GLU A 905 -0.18 38.08 -6.03
CA GLU A 905 -0.28 36.68 -6.52
C GLU A 905 1.08 35.96 -6.58
N ASP A 906 2.17 36.66 -6.90
CA ASP A 906 3.60 36.27 -6.76
C ASP A 906 4.44 37.36 -7.46
N SER A 907 4.85 38.42 -6.76
CA SER A 907 5.34 39.63 -7.43
C SER A 907 6.87 39.64 -7.60
N GLN A 908 7.37 39.16 -8.75
CA GLN A 908 8.73 39.49 -9.17
C GLN A 908 8.87 41.01 -9.45
N ASN A 909 7.77 41.65 -9.82
CA ASN A 909 7.66 43.08 -10.13
C ASN A 909 7.21 43.92 -8.91
N ASP A 910 7.64 45.18 -8.90
CA ASP A 910 7.36 46.18 -7.85
C ASP A 910 5.95 46.78 -8.04
N ILE A 911 5.02 46.45 -7.14
CA ILE A 911 3.63 46.93 -7.17
C ILE A 911 3.61 48.39 -6.68
N LYS A 912 3.21 49.33 -7.55
CA LYS A 912 3.13 50.75 -7.18
C LYS A 912 1.72 51.15 -6.80
N VAL A 913 1.53 51.58 -5.55
CA VAL A 913 0.24 52.00 -5.04
C VAL A 913 0.26 53.49 -4.75
N LYS A 914 -0.51 54.25 -5.52
CA LYS A 914 -0.75 55.68 -5.28
C LYS A 914 -1.98 55.86 -4.40
N LEU A 915 -1.75 56.39 -3.21
CA LEU A 915 -2.81 56.63 -2.22
C LEU A 915 -3.76 57.74 -2.70
N LYS A 916 -5.06 57.54 -2.50
CA LYS A 916 -6.12 58.53 -2.76
C LYS A 916 -6.83 58.87 -1.44
N ASP A 917 -7.39 60.07 -1.36
CA ASP A 917 -8.31 60.46 -0.28
C ASP A 917 -9.49 59.47 -0.25
N LEU A 918 -9.87 58.98 0.93
CA LEU A 918 -11.11 58.23 1.13
C LEU A 918 -12.29 59.20 0.96
N THR A 919 -13.05 59.08 -0.13
CA THR A 919 -14.50 59.33 -0.02
C THR A 919 -15.09 58.00 0.39
N ASN A 920 -15.70 58.00 1.59
CA ASN A 920 -16.34 56.85 2.24
C ASN A 920 -17.07 55.92 1.29
#